data_AF-A0A9E2QYS7-F1
#
_entry.id   AF-A0A9E2QYS7-F1
#
_cell.length_a   1.000
_cell.length_b   1.000
_cell.length_c   1.000
_cell.angle_alpha   90.00
_cell.angle_beta   90.00
_cell.angle_gamma   90.00
#
_symmetry.space_group_name_H-M   'P 1'
#
loop_
_entity.id
_entity.type
_entity.pdbx_description
1 polymer ?
#
loop_
_entity_poly.entity_id
_entity_poly.type
_entity_poly.pdbx_seq_one_letter_code
_entity_poly.pdbx_strand_id
1 'polypeptide(L)'
;MKRHSQHGVALVITLIMLAVVTLMAITFLAISRRGRTSVQVTVDQTDARTMADAALARAQAEAVARMIASSNPFNYGLMVSTNYLNPFGFAPGLSSPNNVNYDQRIDGSPLNQQDRIRNIGNLFYAPRPPVYVDTNGNGAYDFRFYLDLNRNGKFESNGWQHVLNDLGYWTTVNGAPLSNYFVGDPEWVGVLEHPDQPHSGTNRFLGRYAYIALPMGKSLDLNFMHNQAKTLGPAAEGFSRNQGVGSWELNLAAFLCDLNTNVWGNYLYNPTPGSSSPALAAQDAMLLLRPRYAWDYTRLPSVVQNQTAGAVGAGAVNAFLNSQMDVYGSGPIMTGEFPPPLPPALMARPWPGSDNPQSYYDAQQLFSLGNNAIASLVNPLTALTRRLQAIASIGRSSYNRYTFYRLLGQLGVDSTPSLAGRMNINFINDASGNVTNFVPWTPLGFFTNAANRLLQASLTTNFVPVTPTLYLTNFSIGDTLVRSNINVTDIMLYPTNEYTSSIHRLLQLAANIYDATTNRVTVSGYPYVPSIFRPIFRRTMTNNIPVVSIAGYTEETNTLFLSYPRIDLTQLLARPPGLYPAVLLYGQPLVIGAKKGFPNLNEWNVQTSLRITRKLLAVKSNPKSLPNLTNQMYLLAITNLAGVEAWNSYVTNYPRQLLLHVEDRCTLRLNNQAGSPLLFVNVGMITNQLIPPKAWGPLQFQVPVATNFVLLTNETYTPFGFVTNQIWDSLNRGMPLWTLSITNRLIYYVYDTGALGTARLIDYASFSSVQQDTNVMQTLLLGLRNTPMALFWQLGPNGSAMPGITNQIMASTGRLPLPPAIWTSADFSPWMGYDKQKSMAFFEDFLYGYTTGSNRVYDIESLPQNQKPLFNDQAPFSPSPILYYVERGQANDPLVHYVLSDLQPGVSTNVWPANIPPYFELGTT
;
A
#
# COMPACT_ATOMS: atom_id res chain seq x y z
N MET A 1 -46.49 47.86 31.30
CA MET A 1 -45.95 46.69 30.55
C MET A 1 -44.86 46.01 31.38
N LYS A 2 -44.85 44.67 31.41
CA LYS A 2 -44.39 43.83 32.54
C LYS A 2 -42.87 43.60 32.60
N ARG A 3 -42.19 44.15 33.63
CA ARG A 3 -40.78 43.84 34.04
C ARG A 3 -40.54 42.34 34.29
N HIS A 4 -41.58 41.56 34.59
CA HIS A 4 -41.47 40.10 34.79
C HIS A 4 -41.11 39.30 33.53
N SER A 5 -41.37 39.82 32.33
CA SER A 5 -41.07 39.11 31.07
C SER A 5 -39.58 39.11 30.71
N GLN A 6 -38.84 40.17 31.08
CA GLN A 6 -37.40 40.31 30.77
C GLN A 6 -36.53 39.41 31.65
N HIS A 7 -36.89 39.19 32.92
CA HIS A 7 -36.17 38.26 33.79
C HIS A 7 -36.37 36.79 33.39
N GLY A 8 -37.54 36.42 32.86
CA GLY A 8 -37.80 35.06 32.35
C GLY A 8 -36.98 34.73 31.11
N VAL A 9 -36.84 35.68 30.18
CA VAL A 9 -36.03 35.52 28.96
C VAL A 9 -34.54 35.38 29.31
N ALA A 10 -34.03 36.19 30.24
CA ALA A 10 -32.64 36.09 30.69
C ALA A 10 -32.35 34.72 31.34
N LEU A 11 -33.24 34.21 32.20
CA LEU A 11 -33.10 32.91 32.84
C LEU A 11 -33.09 31.77 31.79
N VAL A 12 -34.01 31.81 30.82
CA VAL A 12 -34.09 30.83 29.73
C VAL A 12 -32.82 30.85 28.88
N ILE A 13 -32.30 32.03 28.52
CA ILE A 13 -31.05 32.14 27.76
C ILE A 13 -29.87 31.60 28.58
N THR A 14 -29.78 31.89 29.88
CA THR A 14 -28.70 31.34 30.72
C THR A 14 -28.80 29.83 30.89
N LEU A 15 -30.01 29.27 31.00
CA LEU A 15 -30.21 27.81 31.06
C LEU A 15 -29.86 27.15 29.73
N ILE A 16 -30.21 27.76 28.60
CA ILE A 16 -29.81 27.27 27.27
C ILE A 16 -28.29 27.35 27.13
N MET A 17 -27.65 28.46 27.50
CA MET A 17 -26.20 28.59 27.44
C MET A 17 -25.50 27.57 28.35
N LEU A 18 -26.00 27.37 29.57
CA LEU A 18 -25.45 26.38 30.50
C LEU A 18 -25.63 24.95 29.97
N ALA A 19 -26.79 24.64 29.37
CA ALA A 19 -27.03 23.35 28.73
C ALA A 19 -26.11 23.12 27.53
N VAL A 20 -25.89 24.13 26.68
CA VAL A 20 -24.97 24.03 25.53
C VAL A 20 -23.52 23.86 25.98
N VAL A 21 -23.06 24.63 26.97
CA VAL A 21 -21.69 24.53 27.49
C VAL A 21 -21.45 23.18 28.18
N THR A 22 -22.40 22.70 28.98
CA THR A 22 -22.29 21.38 29.62
C THR A 22 -22.33 20.25 28.61
N LEU A 23 -23.19 20.32 27.59
CA LEU A 23 -23.21 19.37 26.47
C LEU A 23 -21.88 19.36 25.71
N MET A 24 -21.35 20.53 25.37
CA MET A 24 -20.05 20.64 24.67
C MET A 24 -18.91 20.10 25.52
N ALA A 25 -18.88 20.39 26.83
CA ALA A 25 -17.86 19.88 27.74
C ALA A 25 -17.93 18.35 27.87
N ILE A 26 -19.13 17.76 27.99
CA ILE A 26 -19.32 16.30 28.05
C ILE A 26 -18.90 15.66 26.73
N THR A 27 -19.29 16.25 25.59
CA THR A 27 -18.94 15.75 24.25
C THR A 27 -17.43 15.80 24.02
N PHE A 28 -16.78 16.91 24.39
CA PHE A 28 -15.34 17.06 24.31
C PHE A 28 -14.61 16.05 25.20
N LEU A 29 -15.08 15.82 26.42
CA LEU A 29 -14.51 14.83 27.33
C LEU A 29 -14.67 13.40 26.79
N ALA A 30 -15.82 13.07 26.20
CA ALA A 30 -16.08 11.77 25.58
C ALA A 30 -15.17 11.54 24.35
N ILE A 31 -15.04 12.54 23.46
CA ILE A 31 -14.16 12.49 22.30
C ILE A 31 -12.69 12.38 22.73
N SER A 32 -12.27 13.12 23.75
CA SER A 32 -10.90 13.08 24.26
C SER A 32 -10.55 11.74 24.90
N ARG A 33 -11.46 11.17 25.71
CA ARG A 33 -11.29 9.81 26.27
C ARG A 33 -11.19 8.77 25.15
N ARG A 34 -12.01 8.91 24.12
CA ARG A 34 -12.05 8.03 22.97
C ARG A 34 -10.77 8.10 22.11
N GLY A 35 -10.33 9.30 21.79
CA GLY A 35 -9.07 9.53 21.07
C GLY A 35 -7.90 8.92 21.83
N ARG A 36 -7.88 9.09 23.16
CA ARG A 36 -6.85 8.50 24.02
C ARG A 36 -6.85 6.97 23.99
N THR A 37 -8.01 6.31 24.09
CA THR A 37 -8.08 4.84 24.01
C THR A 37 -7.62 4.31 22.64
N SER A 38 -8.02 4.96 21.55
CA SER A 38 -7.61 4.55 20.20
C SER A 38 -6.10 4.72 19.97
N VAL A 39 -5.54 5.85 20.43
CA VAL A 39 -4.10 6.10 20.39
C VAL A 39 -3.37 5.08 21.26
N GLN A 40 -3.88 4.79 22.46
CA GLN A 40 -3.30 3.78 23.35
C GLN A 40 -3.23 2.40 22.69
N VAL A 41 -4.32 1.92 22.07
CA VAL A 41 -4.31 0.62 21.36
C VAL A 41 -3.29 0.61 20.22
N THR A 42 -3.16 1.71 19.49
CA THR A 42 -2.18 1.84 18.39
C THR A 42 -0.75 1.82 18.93
N VAL A 43 -0.49 2.51 20.04
CA VAL A 43 0.79 2.51 20.74
C VAL A 43 1.09 1.10 21.26
N ASP A 44 0.16 0.46 21.96
CA ASP A 44 0.34 -0.90 22.50
C ASP A 44 0.63 -1.92 21.39
N GLN A 45 -0.02 -1.82 20.23
CA GLN A 45 0.27 -2.66 19.05
C GLN A 45 1.65 -2.39 18.47
N THR A 46 2.06 -1.12 18.42
CA THR A 46 3.39 -0.73 17.92
C THR A 46 4.48 -1.22 18.88
N ASP A 47 4.28 -1.06 20.19
CA ASP A 47 5.18 -1.55 21.22
C ASP A 47 5.26 -3.09 21.17
N ALA A 48 4.13 -3.79 21.05
CA ALA A 48 4.12 -5.24 20.90
C ALA A 48 4.90 -5.70 19.65
N ARG A 49 4.75 -4.99 18.52
CA ARG A 49 5.46 -5.29 17.28
C ARG A 49 6.97 -5.08 17.43
N THR A 50 7.38 -3.94 17.98
CA THR A 50 8.80 -3.66 18.22
C THR A 50 9.43 -4.62 19.23
N MET A 51 8.69 -5.05 20.26
CA MET A 51 9.13 -6.09 21.19
C MET A 51 9.27 -7.46 20.52
N ALA A 52 8.38 -7.81 19.59
CA ALA A 52 8.50 -9.03 18.80
C ALA A 52 9.74 -9.01 17.88
N ASP A 53 10.01 -7.88 17.23
CA ASP A 53 11.21 -7.68 16.41
C ASP A 53 12.49 -7.75 17.26
N ALA A 54 12.48 -7.16 18.46
CA ALA A 54 13.58 -7.25 19.42
C ALA A 54 13.81 -8.70 19.89
N ALA A 55 12.73 -9.47 20.11
CA ALA A 55 12.81 -10.87 20.48
C ALA A 55 13.45 -11.72 19.38
N LEU A 56 13.06 -11.48 18.12
CA LEU A 56 13.64 -12.15 16.96
C LEU A 56 15.14 -11.84 16.83
N ALA A 57 15.52 -10.57 16.91
CA ALA A 57 16.92 -10.15 16.85
C ALA A 57 17.75 -10.77 18.00
N ARG A 58 17.18 -10.83 19.22
CA ARG A 58 17.84 -11.47 20.36
C ARG A 58 18.03 -12.97 20.15
N ALA A 59 17.02 -13.68 19.67
CA ALA A 59 17.10 -15.11 19.40
C ALA A 59 18.16 -15.42 18.33
N GLN A 60 18.23 -14.62 17.26
CA GLN A 60 19.26 -14.74 16.22
C GLN A 60 20.66 -14.51 16.79
N ALA A 61 20.85 -13.46 17.59
CA ALA A 61 22.13 -13.16 18.23
C ALA A 61 22.57 -14.30 19.17
N GLU A 62 21.64 -14.87 19.94
CA GLU A 62 21.93 -16.00 20.83
C GLU A 62 22.29 -17.27 20.07
N ALA A 63 21.58 -17.58 18.98
CA ALA A 63 21.90 -18.71 18.11
C ALA A 63 23.33 -18.60 17.56
N VAL A 64 23.70 -17.43 17.04
CA VAL A 64 25.06 -17.16 16.51
C VAL A 64 26.09 -17.23 17.64
N ALA A 65 25.80 -16.68 18.82
CA ALA A 65 26.70 -16.73 19.96
C ALA A 65 27.01 -18.17 20.39
N ARG A 66 26.01 -19.07 20.41
CA ARG A 66 26.21 -20.50 20.72
C ARG A 66 27.09 -21.18 19.68
N MET A 67 26.90 -20.90 18.39
CA MET A 67 27.73 -21.44 17.31
C MET A 67 29.19 -20.99 17.44
N ILE A 68 29.42 -19.71 17.71
CA ILE A 68 30.77 -19.15 17.89
C ILE A 68 31.43 -19.73 19.15
N ALA A 69 30.75 -19.71 20.29
CA ALA A 69 31.30 -20.16 21.57
C ALA A 69 31.68 -21.65 21.57
N SER A 70 30.96 -22.48 20.80
CA SER A 70 31.25 -23.91 20.66
C SER A 70 32.10 -24.26 19.43
N SER A 71 32.42 -23.27 18.57
CA SER A 71 33.04 -23.48 17.25
C SER A 71 32.31 -24.53 16.39
N ASN A 72 31.01 -24.71 16.59
CA ASN A 72 30.19 -25.69 15.89
C ASN A 72 28.97 -25.00 15.23
N PRO A 73 28.92 -24.92 13.89
CA PRO A 73 27.81 -24.28 13.19
C PRO A 73 26.48 -25.03 13.37
N PHE A 74 26.54 -26.30 13.77
CA PHE A 74 25.36 -27.09 14.08
C PHE A 74 24.92 -26.94 15.54
N ASN A 75 25.53 -26.09 16.37
CA ASN A 75 25.11 -25.94 17.77
C ASN A 75 23.89 -25.02 17.96
N TYR A 76 22.85 -25.25 17.15
CA TYR A 76 21.51 -24.67 17.32
C TYR A 76 20.56 -25.78 17.78
N GLY A 77 20.04 -25.62 18.99
CA GLY A 77 19.05 -26.51 19.61
C GLY A 77 17.83 -25.70 20.03
N LEU A 78 16.90 -26.34 20.75
CA LEU A 78 15.82 -25.62 21.40
C LEU A 78 16.39 -24.51 22.29
N MET A 79 15.86 -23.31 22.13
CA MET A 79 16.25 -22.17 22.96
C MET A 79 15.02 -21.37 23.35
N VAL A 80 15.08 -20.78 24.53
CA VAL A 80 14.05 -19.90 25.06
C VAL A 80 14.73 -18.65 25.61
N SER A 81 13.99 -17.56 25.74
CA SER A 81 14.47 -16.40 26.46
C SER A 81 14.72 -16.74 27.94
N THR A 82 15.88 -16.36 28.47
CA THR A 82 16.23 -16.55 29.88
C THR A 82 16.68 -15.24 30.50
N ASN A 83 16.40 -15.01 31.78
CA ASN A 83 16.93 -13.85 32.48
C ASN A 83 18.37 -14.09 32.97
N TYR A 84 19.13 -13.01 33.14
CA TYR A 84 20.42 -13.10 33.82
C TYR A 84 20.22 -13.33 35.32
N LEU A 85 20.99 -14.27 35.86
CA LEU A 85 21.13 -14.48 37.29
C LEU A 85 22.58 -14.84 37.62
N ASN A 86 23.05 -14.37 38.76
CA ASN A 86 24.34 -14.72 39.31
C ASN A 86 24.23 -16.09 39.99
N PRO A 87 24.94 -17.13 39.50
CA PRO A 87 24.86 -18.48 40.06
C PRO A 87 25.39 -18.57 41.49
N PHE A 88 26.26 -17.65 41.92
CA PHE A 88 26.78 -17.61 43.27
C PHE A 88 25.80 -17.01 44.29
N GLY A 89 24.71 -16.37 43.84
CA GLY A 89 23.74 -15.71 44.71
C GLY A 89 23.91 -14.19 44.81
N PHE A 90 22.97 -13.53 45.48
CA PHE A 90 22.97 -12.08 45.68
C PHE A 90 23.89 -11.67 46.85
N ALA A 91 24.79 -10.72 46.62
CA ALA A 91 25.65 -10.11 47.64
C ALA A 91 24.98 -8.83 48.21
N PRO A 92 24.64 -8.78 49.52
CA PRO A 92 24.03 -7.59 50.12
C PRO A 92 24.87 -6.32 49.96
N GLY A 93 24.21 -5.18 49.74
CA GLY A 93 24.83 -3.85 49.65
C GLY A 93 25.58 -3.54 48.33
N LEU A 94 25.94 -4.54 47.53
CA LEU A 94 26.73 -4.35 46.31
C LEU A 94 25.90 -3.80 45.13
N SER A 95 26.29 -2.64 44.59
CA SER A 95 25.78 -2.09 43.31
C SER A 95 26.55 -2.72 42.16
N SER A 96 25.94 -3.65 41.45
CA SER A 96 26.58 -4.19 40.25
C SER A 96 25.55 -4.85 39.36
N PRO A 97 25.59 -4.60 38.03
CA PRO A 97 24.84 -5.36 37.05
C PRO A 97 25.00 -6.89 37.15
N ASN A 98 26.15 -7.34 37.67
CA ASN A 98 26.44 -8.76 37.85
C ASN A 98 25.91 -9.33 39.18
N ASN A 99 25.41 -8.48 40.07
CA ASN A 99 24.87 -8.86 41.38
C ASN A 99 23.34 -8.92 41.33
N VAL A 100 22.82 -9.89 40.58
CA VAL A 100 21.38 -10.13 40.42
C VAL A 100 21.09 -11.58 40.77
N ASN A 101 20.21 -11.85 41.72
CA ASN A 101 19.67 -13.20 41.98
C ASN A 101 18.26 -13.06 42.54
N TYR A 102 17.35 -13.97 42.15
CA TYR A 102 15.93 -13.86 42.48
C TYR A 102 15.51 -14.77 43.65
N ASP A 103 16.35 -15.72 44.03
CA ASP A 103 16.01 -16.80 44.96
C ASP A 103 16.78 -16.68 46.27
N GLN A 104 18.09 -16.45 46.19
CA GLN A 104 18.97 -16.54 47.36
C GLN A 104 20.16 -15.57 47.31
N ARG A 105 20.68 -15.28 48.50
CA ARG A 105 21.95 -14.61 48.72
C ARG A 105 23.13 -15.56 48.54
N ILE A 106 24.34 -14.99 48.55
CA ILE A 106 25.59 -15.75 48.47
C ILE A 106 25.81 -16.74 49.63
N ASP A 107 25.15 -16.50 50.78
CA ASP A 107 25.16 -17.39 51.95
C ASP A 107 24.05 -18.45 51.92
N GLY A 108 23.25 -18.51 50.84
CA GLY A 108 22.12 -19.42 50.68
C GLY A 108 20.84 -18.98 51.42
N SER A 109 20.85 -17.83 52.11
CA SER A 109 19.65 -17.29 52.76
C SER A 109 18.73 -16.58 51.74
N PRO A 110 17.41 -16.53 51.98
CA PRO A 110 16.47 -15.82 51.08
C PRO A 110 16.69 -14.30 51.12
N LEU A 111 16.38 -13.63 50.01
CA LEU A 111 16.49 -12.17 49.91
C LEU A 111 15.50 -11.47 50.86
N ASN A 112 15.99 -10.48 51.62
CA ASN A 112 15.12 -9.61 52.41
C ASN A 112 14.54 -8.46 51.54
N GLN A 113 13.75 -7.56 52.14
CA GLN A 113 13.16 -6.45 51.41
C GLN A 113 14.21 -5.48 50.81
N GLN A 114 15.27 -5.16 51.53
CA GLN A 114 16.33 -4.26 51.06
C GLN A 114 17.13 -4.89 49.91
N ASP A 115 17.40 -6.18 50.00
CA ASP A 115 18.07 -6.95 48.94
C ASP A 115 17.23 -6.95 47.66
N ARG A 116 15.91 -7.17 47.77
CA ARG A 116 15.01 -7.14 46.61
C ARG A 116 14.99 -5.78 45.91
N ILE A 117 14.93 -4.69 46.67
CA ILE A 117 15.01 -3.33 46.12
C ILE A 117 16.34 -3.12 45.40
N ARG A 118 17.45 -3.55 46.02
CA ARG A 118 18.77 -3.43 45.42
C ARG A 118 18.93 -4.31 44.17
N ASN A 119 18.38 -5.53 44.18
CA ASN A 119 18.34 -6.44 43.05
C ASN A 119 17.61 -5.81 41.86
N ILE A 120 16.47 -5.14 42.10
CA ILE A 120 15.73 -4.38 41.08
C ILE A 120 16.61 -3.25 40.50
N GLY A 121 17.34 -2.52 41.33
CA GLY A 121 18.27 -1.48 40.88
C GLY A 121 19.53 -1.99 40.16
N ASN A 122 19.83 -3.30 40.26
CA ASN A 122 20.96 -3.94 39.56
C ASN A 122 20.54 -4.55 38.20
N LEU A 123 19.26 -4.52 37.83
CA LEU A 123 18.76 -5.11 36.59
C LEU A 123 19.35 -4.41 35.35
N PHE A 124 20.08 -5.15 34.53
CA PHE A 124 20.71 -4.63 33.31
C PHE A 124 20.83 -5.68 32.20
N TYR A 125 21.50 -6.80 32.46
CA TYR A 125 21.63 -7.90 31.49
C TYR A 125 20.36 -8.76 31.49
N ALA A 126 19.76 -8.96 30.31
CA ALA A 126 18.52 -9.75 30.12
C ALA A 126 17.54 -9.65 31.32
N PRO A 127 17.18 -8.42 31.73
CA PRO A 127 16.63 -8.16 33.04
C PRO A 127 15.21 -8.74 33.18
N ARG A 128 14.89 -9.30 34.35
CA ARG A 128 13.54 -9.76 34.69
C ARG A 128 12.68 -8.58 35.15
N PRO A 129 11.67 -8.13 34.38
CA PRO A 129 10.86 -7.00 34.77
C PRO A 129 9.92 -7.38 35.93
N PRO A 130 9.77 -6.53 36.98
CA PRO A 130 8.98 -6.84 38.17
C PRO A 130 7.47 -6.65 37.94
N VAL A 131 6.87 -7.49 37.08
CA VAL A 131 5.44 -7.43 36.75
C VAL A 131 4.65 -8.42 37.60
N TYR A 132 3.73 -7.89 38.41
CA TYR A 132 2.83 -8.66 39.25
C TYR A 132 1.42 -8.61 38.67
N VAL A 133 0.76 -9.77 38.56
CA VAL A 133 -0.57 -9.92 37.97
C VAL A 133 -1.54 -10.52 38.98
N ASP A 134 -2.78 -10.05 38.97
CA ASP A 134 -3.85 -10.65 39.78
C ASP A 134 -4.40 -11.89 39.06
N THR A 135 -3.84 -13.06 39.35
CA THR A 135 -4.24 -14.35 38.75
C THR A 135 -5.18 -15.15 39.65
N ASN A 136 -5.26 -14.80 40.93
CA ASN A 136 -6.04 -15.51 41.94
C ASN A 136 -7.06 -14.53 42.51
N GLY A 137 -8.36 -14.77 42.33
CA GLY A 137 -9.45 -13.96 42.89
C GLY A 137 -9.49 -13.82 44.43
N ASN A 138 -8.43 -14.24 45.14
CA ASN A 138 -8.15 -14.07 46.57
C ASN A 138 -7.12 -12.96 46.86
N GLY A 139 -6.74 -12.11 45.90
CA GLY A 139 -6.08 -10.82 46.16
C GLY A 139 -4.56 -10.83 46.40
N ALA A 140 -3.87 -11.96 46.20
CA ALA A 140 -2.41 -12.00 46.18
C ALA A 140 -1.90 -11.87 44.75
N TYR A 141 -1.16 -10.79 44.45
CA TYR A 141 -0.54 -10.62 43.15
C TYR A 141 0.56 -11.68 42.92
N ASP A 142 0.49 -12.38 41.80
CA ASP A 142 1.44 -13.39 41.36
C ASP A 142 2.54 -12.77 40.50
N PHE A 143 3.79 -13.16 40.75
CA PHE A 143 4.93 -12.68 39.98
C PHE A 143 5.11 -13.52 38.72
N ARG A 144 4.44 -13.12 37.62
CA ARG A 144 4.42 -13.89 36.38
C ARG A 144 5.54 -13.46 35.43
N PHE A 145 6.76 -13.89 35.78
CA PHE A 145 7.97 -13.61 35.02
C PHE A 145 8.27 -14.60 33.88
N TYR A 146 7.49 -15.67 33.77
CA TYR A 146 7.63 -16.69 32.72
C TYR A 146 6.32 -16.87 31.96
N LEU A 147 6.42 -17.52 30.80
CA LEU A 147 5.30 -18.00 30.01
C LEU A 147 5.16 -19.51 30.23
N ASP A 148 4.11 -19.93 30.95
CA ASP A 148 3.75 -21.34 31.16
C ASP A 148 3.38 -22.00 29.82
N LEU A 149 4.37 -22.62 29.19
CA LEU A 149 4.25 -23.11 27.81
C LEU A 149 3.63 -24.51 27.75
N ASN A 150 3.86 -25.34 28.78
CA ASN A 150 3.31 -26.69 28.89
C ASN A 150 1.94 -26.74 29.62
N ARG A 151 1.43 -25.59 30.07
CA ARG A 151 0.12 -25.38 30.70
C ARG A 151 -0.06 -26.19 31.99
N ASN A 152 1.00 -26.34 32.78
CA ASN A 152 0.98 -27.08 34.04
C ASN A 152 0.80 -26.18 35.28
N GLY A 153 0.81 -24.85 35.12
CA GLY A 153 0.71 -23.86 36.19
C GLY A 153 1.96 -23.73 37.07
N LYS A 154 3.11 -24.25 36.65
CA LYS A 154 4.38 -24.24 37.39
C LYS A 154 5.52 -23.77 36.49
N PHE A 155 6.54 -23.16 37.09
CA PHE A 155 7.74 -22.78 36.37
C PHE A 155 8.72 -23.96 36.22
N GLU A 156 9.07 -24.30 34.99
CA GLU A 156 10.21 -25.13 34.62
C GLU A 156 11.44 -24.26 34.36
N SER A 157 12.44 -24.40 35.23
CA SER A 157 13.67 -23.60 35.19
C SER A 157 14.57 -23.90 33.99
N ASN A 158 15.37 -22.91 33.61
CA ASN A 158 16.34 -23.02 32.53
C ASN A 158 17.78 -23.17 33.05
N GLY A 159 18.67 -23.66 32.20
CA GLY A 159 20.11 -23.72 32.48
C GLY A 159 20.54 -24.96 33.25
N TRP A 160 21.68 -24.87 33.94
CA TRP A 160 22.22 -25.96 34.75
C TRP A 160 21.40 -26.15 36.02
N GLN A 161 20.71 -27.29 36.14
CA GLN A 161 19.87 -27.63 37.29
C GLN A 161 20.23 -29.02 37.82
N HIS A 162 19.93 -29.27 39.10
CA HIS A 162 20.03 -30.61 39.68
C HIS A 162 18.94 -31.54 39.12
N VAL A 163 19.31 -32.79 38.84
CA VAL A 163 18.38 -33.79 38.32
C VAL A 163 17.57 -34.37 39.48
N LEU A 164 16.24 -34.21 39.44
CA LEU A 164 15.32 -34.72 40.45
C LEU A 164 14.87 -36.15 40.12
N ASN A 165 14.87 -37.03 41.12
CA ASN A 165 14.30 -38.37 41.05
C ASN A 165 12.77 -38.34 41.20
N ASP A 166 12.10 -39.51 41.11
CA ASP A 166 10.63 -39.58 41.13
C ASP A 166 9.98 -39.16 42.47
N LEU A 167 10.78 -39.08 43.54
CA LEU A 167 10.34 -38.55 44.84
C LEU A 167 10.51 -37.03 44.94
N GLY A 168 11.21 -36.40 43.98
CA GLY A 168 11.53 -34.97 43.95
C GLY A 168 12.84 -34.60 44.66
N TYR A 169 13.65 -35.58 45.04
CA TYR A 169 14.96 -35.36 45.64
C TYR A 169 16.06 -35.34 44.60
N TRP A 170 17.20 -34.72 44.93
CA TRP A 170 18.37 -34.72 44.06
C TRP A 170 18.85 -36.15 43.81
N THR A 171 19.05 -36.48 42.55
CA THR A 171 19.69 -37.73 42.14
C THR A 171 21.17 -37.60 42.44
N THR A 172 21.76 -38.58 43.14
CA THR A 172 23.20 -38.58 43.44
C THR A 172 23.91 -39.67 42.65
N VAL A 173 25.10 -39.36 42.14
CA VAL A 173 26.02 -40.32 41.51
C VAL A 173 27.32 -40.23 42.28
N ASN A 174 27.80 -41.34 42.83
CA ASN A 174 29.00 -41.41 43.69
C ASN A 174 28.96 -40.41 44.88
N GLY A 175 27.78 -40.14 45.43
CA GLY A 175 27.59 -39.23 46.57
C GLY A 175 27.50 -37.73 46.21
N ALA A 176 27.68 -37.35 44.94
CA ALA A 176 27.52 -35.96 44.48
C ALA A 176 26.18 -35.77 43.75
N PRO A 177 25.51 -34.60 43.87
CA PRO A 177 24.30 -34.30 43.10
C PRO A 177 24.57 -34.29 41.60
N LEU A 178 23.79 -35.06 40.84
CA LEU A 178 23.82 -35.03 39.38
C LEU A 178 23.18 -33.73 38.88
N SER A 179 23.87 -33.03 38.00
CA SER A 179 23.36 -31.83 37.31
C SER A 179 23.24 -32.08 35.80
N ASN A 180 22.28 -31.42 35.17
CA ASN A 180 22.11 -31.42 33.72
C ASN A 180 21.65 -30.03 33.24
N TYR A 181 21.84 -29.75 31.96
CA TYR A 181 21.33 -28.53 31.33
C TYR A 181 19.89 -28.75 30.85
N PHE A 182 18.96 -27.92 31.32
CA PHE A 182 17.54 -27.97 30.98
C PHE A 182 17.10 -26.73 30.20
N VAL A 183 16.13 -26.95 29.31
CA VAL A 183 15.37 -25.88 28.65
C VAL A 183 13.93 -26.05 29.10
N GLY A 184 13.39 -25.02 29.74
CA GLY A 184 12.06 -24.96 30.35
C GLY A 184 11.23 -23.81 29.80
N ASP A 185 10.46 -23.15 30.67
CA ASP A 185 9.56 -22.06 30.27
C ASP A 185 10.36 -20.82 29.79
N PRO A 186 9.92 -20.16 28.71
CA PRO A 186 10.45 -18.85 28.33
C PRO A 186 10.24 -17.81 29.42
N GLU A 187 11.29 -17.07 29.75
CA GLU A 187 11.29 -15.99 30.73
C GLU A 187 11.12 -14.64 30.02
N TRP A 188 10.33 -13.75 30.61
CA TRP A 188 10.14 -12.39 30.10
C TRP A 188 11.41 -11.56 30.31
N VAL A 189 11.95 -11.03 29.24
CA VAL A 189 13.10 -10.11 29.23
C VAL A 189 12.60 -8.69 29.02
N GLY A 190 12.95 -7.78 29.93
CA GLY A 190 12.60 -6.37 29.85
C GLY A 190 13.55 -5.59 28.94
N VAL A 191 13.01 -4.62 28.20
CA VAL A 191 13.77 -3.66 27.40
C VAL A 191 13.78 -2.31 28.12
N LEU A 192 14.97 -1.77 28.39
CA LEU A 192 15.16 -0.48 29.06
C LEU A 192 15.14 0.67 28.05
N GLU A 193 14.67 1.84 28.50
CA GLU A 193 14.69 3.09 27.74
C GLU A 193 16.12 3.52 27.37
N HIS A 194 17.04 3.39 28.34
CA HIS A 194 18.47 3.57 28.15
C HIS A 194 19.18 2.22 28.29
N PRO A 195 19.54 1.57 27.17
CA PRO A 195 20.12 0.23 27.17
C PRO A 195 21.58 0.19 27.68
N ASP A 196 22.21 1.34 27.86
CA ASP A 196 23.57 1.52 28.38
C ASP A 196 23.63 1.61 29.92
N GLN A 197 22.48 1.71 30.60
CA GLN A 197 22.40 1.92 32.04
C GLN A 197 21.49 0.88 32.72
N PRO A 198 21.75 0.52 34.00
CA PRO A 198 20.83 -0.31 34.79
C PRO A 198 19.46 0.35 34.99
N HIS A 199 18.47 -0.46 35.37
CA HIS A 199 17.14 0.01 35.72
C HIS A 199 17.19 0.99 36.89
N SER A 200 16.42 2.08 36.78
CA SER A 200 16.27 3.07 37.83
C SER A 200 14.91 3.77 37.73
N GLY A 201 14.60 4.67 38.66
CA GLY A 201 13.38 5.49 38.57
C GLY A 201 13.32 6.37 37.31
N THR A 202 14.48 6.71 36.75
CA THR A 202 14.64 7.50 35.51
C THR A 202 14.92 6.65 34.27
N ASN A 203 15.34 5.39 34.41
CA ASN A 203 15.54 4.46 33.31
C ASN A 203 14.53 3.30 33.41
N ARG A 204 13.41 3.43 32.70
CA ARG A 204 12.24 2.55 32.84
C ARG A 204 12.26 1.42 31.82
N PHE A 205 11.46 0.39 32.06
CA PHE A 205 11.16 -0.61 31.04
C PHE A 205 10.15 -0.06 30.04
N LEU A 206 10.48 -0.10 28.75
CA LEU A 206 9.57 0.25 27.64
C LEU A 206 8.60 -0.89 27.32
N GLY A 207 9.08 -2.12 27.47
CA GLY A 207 8.30 -3.32 27.18
C GLY A 207 9.04 -4.57 27.62
N ARG A 208 8.46 -5.73 27.32
CA ARG A 208 9.06 -7.03 27.56
C ARG A 208 8.74 -7.98 26.43
N TYR A 209 9.63 -8.93 26.20
CA TYR A 209 9.42 -10.01 25.26
C TYR A 209 9.80 -11.34 25.87
N ALA A 210 9.22 -12.41 25.36
CA ALA A 210 9.66 -13.77 25.58
C ALA A 210 9.65 -14.47 24.22
N TYR A 211 10.57 -15.41 24.02
CA TYR A 211 10.65 -16.15 22.76
C TYR A 211 10.98 -17.62 23.01
N ILE A 212 10.60 -18.43 22.04
CA ILE A 212 11.06 -19.80 21.86
C ILE A 212 11.57 -19.92 20.42
N ALA A 213 12.74 -20.54 20.24
CA ALA A 213 13.26 -20.88 18.93
C ALA A 213 13.38 -22.40 18.83
N LEU A 214 12.63 -22.96 17.88
CA LEU A 214 12.61 -24.39 17.59
C LEU A 214 13.78 -24.74 16.66
N PRO A 215 14.46 -25.89 16.86
CA PRO A 215 15.63 -26.27 16.07
C PRO A 215 15.23 -26.88 14.72
N MET A 216 14.68 -26.06 13.82
CA MET A 216 14.27 -26.47 12.47
C MET A 216 15.43 -27.16 11.73
N GLY A 217 15.16 -28.30 11.09
CA GLY A 217 16.17 -29.14 10.43
C GLY A 217 16.94 -30.09 11.35
N LYS A 218 16.71 -30.06 12.67
CA LYS A 218 17.16 -31.09 13.63
C LYS A 218 16.01 -31.80 14.34
N SER A 219 14.78 -31.38 14.09
CA SER A 219 13.57 -32.02 14.57
C SER A 219 12.98 -32.95 13.50
N LEU A 220 12.35 -34.02 13.97
CA LEU A 220 11.42 -34.81 13.19
C LEU A 220 10.15 -33.98 12.94
N ASP A 221 9.48 -34.20 11.80
CA ASP A 221 8.27 -33.46 11.50
C ASP A 221 7.01 -34.26 11.88
N LEU A 222 6.24 -33.71 12.82
CA LEU A 222 4.98 -34.30 13.29
C LEU A 222 3.98 -34.53 12.15
N ASN A 223 4.02 -33.71 11.11
CA ASN A 223 3.12 -33.82 9.97
C ASN A 223 3.42 -35.01 9.05
N PHE A 224 4.59 -35.64 9.16
CA PHE A 224 5.03 -36.63 8.17
C PHE A 224 5.60 -37.91 8.75
N MET A 225 5.76 -38.04 10.07
CA MET A 225 6.49 -39.15 10.70
C MET A 225 5.62 -40.31 11.23
N HIS A 226 4.44 -40.52 10.65
CA HIS A 226 3.57 -41.65 11.00
C HIS A 226 2.61 -42.00 9.88
N ASN A 227 2.04 -43.21 9.92
CA ASN A 227 1.07 -43.67 8.93
C ASN A 227 0.00 -44.58 9.54
N GLN A 228 -1.03 -44.85 8.74
CA GLN A 228 -2.04 -45.88 9.00
C GLN A 228 -2.12 -46.88 7.83
N ALA A 229 -0.95 -47.37 7.37
CA ALA A 229 -0.83 -48.19 6.17
C ALA A 229 -1.55 -49.56 6.23
N LYS A 230 -1.76 -50.12 7.44
CA LYS A 230 -2.54 -51.37 7.61
C LYS A 230 -4.03 -51.20 7.32
N THR A 231 -4.52 -49.97 7.14
CA THR A 231 -5.93 -49.66 6.82
C THR A 231 -6.94 -50.28 7.79
N LEU A 232 -6.55 -50.42 9.05
CA LEU A 232 -7.41 -50.92 10.12
C LEU A 232 -8.55 -49.93 10.42
N GLY A 233 -9.60 -50.43 11.08
CA GLY A 233 -10.83 -49.68 11.35
C GLY A 233 -10.63 -48.34 12.11
N PRO A 234 -11.69 -47.52 12.21
CA PRO A 234 -11.67 -46.16 12.77
C PRO A 234 -11.19 -46.06 14.24
N ALA A 235 -11.08 -47.18 14.97
CA ALA A 235 -10.63 -47.21 16.36
C ALA A 235 -9.28 -47.91 16.57
N ALA A 236 -8.74 -48.57 15.53
CA ALA A 236 -7.53 -49.37 15.65
C ALA A 236 -6.30 -48.63 15.10
N GLU A 237 -5.18 -48.81 15.80
CA GLU A 237 -3.84 -48.40 15.40
C GLU A 237 -3.41 -49.20 14.16
N GLY A 238 -2.78 -48.55 13.18
CA GLY A 238 -2.52 -49.14 11.87
C GLY A 238 -1.16 -48.84 11.25
N PHE A 239 -0.17 -48.49 12.07
CA PHE A 239 1.21 -48.24 11.63
C PHE A 239 1.81 -49.47 11.00
N SER A 240 2.39 -49.29 9.81
CA SER A 240 3.24 -50.27 9.16
C SER A 240 4.55 -49.61 8.73
N ARG A 241 5.64 -50.34 8.84
CA ARG A 241 6.92 -49.99 8.21
C ARG A 241 7.23 -51.12 7.25
N ASN A 242 7.36 -50.81 5.97
CA ASN A 242 7.79 -51.77 4.96
C ASN A 242 9.24 -51.48 4.55
N GLN A 243 9.45 -51.00 3.32
CA GLN A 243 10.77 -50.80 2.73
C GLN A 243 11.50 -49.55 3.27
N GLY A 244 10.83 -48.69 4.04
CA GLY A 244 11.41 -47.47 4.62
C GLY A 244 11.57 -46.34 3.61
N VAL A 245 10.70 -46.26 2.61
CA VAL A 245 10.84 -45.41 1.42
C VAL A 245 10.35 -43.99 1.68
N GLY A 246 9.36 -43.84 2.55
CA GLY A 246 8.74 -42.56 2.87
C GLY A 246 8.94 -42.16 4.33
N SER A 247 8.92 -40.85 4.59
CA SER A 247 8.94 -40.30 5.95
C SER A 247 7.77 -40.81 6.81
N TRP A 248 6.62 -41.12 6.19
CA TRP A 248 5.44 -41.65 6.87
C TRP A 248 5.64 -43.06 7.43
N GLU A 249 6.69 -43.79 7.01
CA GLU A 249 7.08 -45.07 7.59
C GLU A 249 8.00 -44.94 8.82
N LEU A 250 8.33 -43.72 9.24
CA LEU A 250 8.96 -43.48 10.54
C LEU A 250 7.98 -43.79 11.68
N ASN A 251 8.51 -44.33 12.78
CA ASN A 251 7.68 -44.80 13.88
C ASN A 251 7.57 -43.75 15.00
N LEU A 252 6.52 -42.92 14.93
CA LEU A 252 6.17 -41.99 16.01
C LEU A 252 5.94 -42.67 17.37
N ALA A 253 5.43 -43.91 17.40
CA ALA A 253 5.24 -44.63 18.66
C ALA A 253 6.58 -45.00 19.33
N ALA A 254 7.59 -45.36 18.53
CA ALA A 254 8.93 -45.62 19.05
C ALA A 254 9.55 -44.35 19.63
N PHE A 255 9.37 -43.21 18.93
CA PHE A 255 9.79 -41.90 19.43
C PHE A 255 9.11 -41.54 20.76
N LEU A 256 7.80 -41.73 20.90
CA LEU A 256 7.10 -41.48 22.16
C LEU A 256 7.61 -42.38 23.30
N CYS A 257 7.92 -43.65 23.02
CA CYS A 257 8.53 -44.56 23.98
C CYS A 257 9.87 -44.03 24.51
N ASP A 258 10.76 -43.61 23.61
CA ASP A 258 12.08 -43.06 23.95
C ASP A 258 11.99 -41.69 24.65
N LEU A 259 11.01 -40.86 24.26
CA LEU A 259 10.79 -39.55 24.85
C LEU A 259 10.54 -39.63 26.36
N ASN A 260 9.66 -40.55 26.80
CA ASN A 260 9.43 -40.78 28.22
C ASN A 260 9.00 -42.23 28.52
N THR A 261 9.98 -43.03 28.91
CA THR A 261 9.82 -44.42 29.34
C THR A 261 8.89 -44.63 30.55
N ASN A 262 8.70 -43.64 31.42
CA ASN A 262 7.77 -43.76 32.56
C ASN A 262 6.31 -43.77 32.10
N VAL A 263 6.03 -43.30 30.89
CA VAL A 263 4.69 -43.14 30.34
C VAL A 263 4.46 -44.14 29.22
N TRP A 264 5.42 -44.23 28.30
CA TRP A 264 5.33 -45.02 27.08
C TRP A 264 6.28 -46.22 27.07
N GLY A 265 6.83 -46.63 28.21
CA GLY A 265 7.89 -47.65 28.31
C GLY A 265 7.55 -49.03 27.75
N ASN A 266 6.26 -49.38 27.62
CA ASN A 266 5.85 -50.61 26.94
C ASN A 266 5.71 -50.37 25.43
N TYR A 267 6.76 -50.73 24.68
CA TYR A 267 6.74 -50.72 23.22
C TYR A 267 6.55 -52.13 22.65
N LEU A 268 5.45 -52.33 21.92
CA LEU A 268 5.18 -53.54 21.15
C LEU A 268 4.80 -53.12 19.73
N TYR A 269 5.62 -53.49 18.75
CA TYR A 269 5.31 -53.32 17.33
C TYR A 269 4.84 -54.64 16.74
N ASN A 270 3.59 -54.68 16.25
CA ASN A 270 3.09 -55.84 15.52
C ASN A 270 3.20 -55.55 14.02
N PRO A 271 4.13 -56.17 13.28
CA PRO A 271 4.26 -55.90 11.85
C PRO A 271 3.06 -56.43 11.05
N THR A 272 2.40 -57.49 11.51
CA THR A 272 1.37 -58.25 10.78
C THR A 272 0.28 -57.36 10.16
N PRO A 273 0.02 -57.45 8.84
CA PRO A 273 -1.12 -56.77 8.23
C PRO A 273 -2.44 -57.22 8.89
N GLY A 274 -3.36 -56.29 9.12
CA GLY A 274 -4.63 -56.62 9.77
C GLY A 274 -4.60 -56.71 11.31
N SER A 275 -3.42 -56.53 11.95
CA SER A 275 -3.30 -56.49 13.41
C SER A 275 -2.73 -55.17 13.92
N SER A 276 -3.34 -54.63 14.98
CA SER A 276 -2.87 -53.41 15.65
C SER A 276 -1.70 -53.68 16.59
N SER A 277 -0.94 -52.63 16.87
CA SER A 277 0.06 -52.58 17.94
C SER A 277 -0.64 -52.08 19.22
N PRO A 278 -0.89 -52.93 20.23
CA PRO A 278 -1.68 -52.58 21.41
C PRO A 278 -0.99 -51.59 22.38
N ALA A 279 0.27 -51.23 22.15
CA ALA A 279 1.06 -50.36 23.02
C ALA A 279 0.48 -48.95 23.17
N LEU A 280 0.61 -48.36 24.36
CA LEU A 280 0.12 -47.00 24.65
C LEU A 280 0.73 -45.95 23.72
N ALA A 281 2.01 -46.09 23.41
CA ALA A 281 2.72 -45.20 22.51
C ALA A 281 2.14 -45.22 21.08
N ALA A 282 1.71 -46.40 20.62
CA ALA A 282 1.11 -46.58 19.31
C ALA A 282 -0.32 -46.01 19.25
N GLN A 283 -1.07 -46.12 20.34
CA GLN A 283 -2.37 -45.47 20.48
C GLN A 283 -2.24 -43.94 20.46
N ASP A 284 -1.27 -43.36 21.18
CA ASP A 284 -1.06 -41.91 21.19
C ASP A 284 -0.53 -41.37 19.85
N ALA A 285 0.37 -42.10 19.19
CA ALA A 285 0.83 -41.77 17.85
C ALA A 285 -0.33 -41.73 16.84
N MET A 286 -1.25 -42.70 16.92
CA MET A 286 -2.47 -42.70 16.12
C MET A 286 -3.37 -41.49 16.43
N LEU A 287 -3.51 -41.10 17.69
CA LEU A 287 -4.34 -39.95 18.09
C LEU A 287 -3.78 -38.60 17.62
N LEU A 288 -2.48 -38.50 17.36
CA LEU A 288 -1.87 -37.33 16.71
C LEU A 288 -2.16 -37.29 15.21
N LEU A 289 -2.27 -38.45 14.57
CA LEU A 289 -2.47 -38.54 13.12
C LEU A 289 -3.95 -38.40 12.72
N ARG A 290 -4.86 -39.10 13.39
CA ARG A 290 -6.28 -39.22 12.95
C ARG A 290 -7.08 -37.92 12.85
N PRO A 291 -6.95 -36.94 13.75
CA PRO A 291 -7.64 -35.66 13.62
C PRO A 291 -7.35 -34.98 12.28
N ARG A 292 -6.19 -35.27 11.67
CA ARG A 292 -5.72 -34.63 10.44
C ARG A 292 -6.52 -35.00 9.19
N TYR A 293 -7.13 -36.18 9.20
CA TYR A 293 -8.08 -36.65 8.18
C TYR A 293 -9.43 -36.98 8.81
N ALA A 294 -9.82 -36.26 9.87
CA ALA A 294 -11.12 -36.38 10.55
C ALA A 294 -11.53 -37.83 10.88
N TRP A 295 -10.57 -38.60 11.40
CA TRP A 295 -10.74 -40.00 11.83
C TRP A 295 -10.99 -41.03 10.73
N ASP A 296 -10.98 -40.58 9.47
CA ASP A 296 -11.28 -41.40 8.30
C ASP A 296 -10.14 -41.31 7.27
N TYR A 297 -9.31 -42.37 7.20
CA TYR A 297 -8.16 -42.41 6.29
C TYR A 297 -8.57 -42.38 4.81
N THR A 298 -9.85 -42.63 4.49
CA THR A 298 -10.36 -42.52 3.12
C THR A 298 -10.39 -41.08 2.60
N ARG A 299 -10.26 -40.10 3.51
CA ARG A 299 -10.13 -38.68 3.16
C ARG A 299 -8.73 -38.30 2.70
N LEU A 300 -7.74 -39.18 2.80
CA LEU A 300 -6.44 -38.96 2.18
C LEU A 300 -6.61 -39.01 0.65
N PRO A 301 -6.12 -38.01 -0.09
CA PRO A 301 -6.23 -38.02 -1.55
C PRO A 301 -5.51 -39.23 -2.15
N SER A 302 -6.11 -39.84 -3.17
CA SER A 302 -5.43 -40.84 -3.99
C SER A 302 -4.49 -40.19 -5.01
N VAL A 303 -3.58 -40.97 -5.59
CA VAL A 303 -2.66 -40.50 -6.65
C VAL A 303 -3.45 -39.99 -7.86
N VAL A 304 -4.53 -40.68 -8.24
CA VAL A 304 -5.44 -40.24 -9.32
C VAL A 304 -6.18 -38.96 -8.94
N GLN A 305 -6.68 -38.86 -7.72
CA GLN A 305 -7.37 -37.65 -7.25
C GLN A 305 -6.44 -36.43 -7.29
N ASN A 306 -5.20 -36.59 -6.82
CA ASN A 306 -4.18 -35.55 -6.90
C ASN A 306 -3.86 -35.20 -8.36
N GLN A 307 -3.86 -36.15 -9.30
CA GLN A 307 -3.69 -35.85 -10.74
C GLN A 307 -4.87 -35.05 -11.31
N THR A 308 -6.12 -35.44 -11.05
CA THR A 308 -7.32 -34.73 -11.53
C THR A 308 -7.50 -33.34 -10.91
N ALA A 309 -6.99 -33.14 -9.69
CA ALA A 309 -6.96 -31.84 -9.02
C ALA A 309 -5.78 -30.94 -9.49
N GLY A 310 -4.99 -31.41 -10.47
CA GLY A 310 -3.81 -30.70 -10.96
C GLY A 310 -2.57 -30.83 -10.08
N ALA A 311 -2.66 -31.52 -8.93
CA ALA A 311 -1.61 -31.60 -7.91
C ALA A 311 -0.45 -32.54 -8.19
N VAL A 312 -0.55 -33.36 -9.24
CA VAL A 312 0.51 -34.25 -9.67
C VAL A 312 0.48 -34.21 -11.20
N GLY A 313 1.53 -33.67 -11.83
CA GLY A 313 1.62 -33.61 -13.30
C GLY A 313 1.52 -35.01 -13.91
N ALA A 314 1.09 -35.13 -15.18
CA ALA A 314 0.90 -36.43 -15.85
C ALA A 314 2.14 -37.36 -15.78
N GLY A 315 3.35 -36.80 -15.68
CA GLY A 315 4.59 -37.56 -15.49
C GLY A 315 4.74 -38.22 -14.12
N ALA A 316 4.14 -37.67 -13.06
CA ALA A 316 4.30 -38.19 -11.71
C ALA A 316 3.36 -39.39 -11.41
N VAL A 317 2.22 -39.51 -12.10
CA VAL A 317 1.44 -40.77 -12.09
C VAL A 317 2.23 -41.93 -12.72
N ASN A 318 2.95 -41.66 -13.80
CA ASN A 318 3.87 -42.63 -14.39
C ASN A 318 5.05 -42.95 -13.45
N ALA A 319 5.49 -42.01 -12.61
CA ALA A 319 6.52 -42.28 -11.60
C ALA A 319 6.01 -43.23 -10.49
N PHE A 320 4.74 -43.09 -10.05
CA PHE A 320 4.13 -44.05 -9.12
C PHE A 320 3.93 -45.43 -9.77
N LEU A 321 3.48 -45.50 -11.03
CA LEU A 321 3.30 -46.76 -11.78
C LEU A 321 4.60 -47.52 -12.00
N ASN A 322 5.69 -46.81 -12.29
CA ASN A 322 7.00 -47.39 -12.53
C ASN A 322 7.87 -47.41 -11.27
N SER A 323 7.33 -47.02 -10.11
CA SER A 323 8.09 -47.07 -8.86
C SER A 323 8.36 -48.53 -8.52
N GLN A 324 9.63 -48.91 -8.43
CA GLN A 324 10.05 -50.25 -8.03
C GLN A 324 9.92 -50.47 -6.50
N MET A 325 9.10 -49.65 -5.83
CA MET A 325 9.02 -49.53 -4.38
C MET A 325 7.55 -49.51 -3.93
N ASP A 326 7.24 -50.11 -2.78
CA ASP A 326 5.89 -50.12 -2.19
C ASP A 326 5.62 -48.81 -1.46
N VAL A 327 5.27 -47.78 -2.24
CA VAL A 327 4.95 -46.45 -1.72
C VAL A 327 3.69 -46.44 -0.83
N TYR A 328 2.84 -47.46 -0.94
CA TYR A 328 1.59 -47.59 -0.17
C TYR A 328 1.80 -48.27 1.19
N GLY A 329 2.96 -48.91 1.44
CA GLY A 329 3.21 -49.71 2.64
C GLY A 329 2.20 -50.85 2.83
N SER A 330 1.62 -51.32 1.72
CA SER A 330 0.47 -52.25 1.69
C SER A 330 0.81 -53.64 1.16
N GLY A 331 2.04 -53.81 0.66
CA GLY A 331 2.57 -55.08 0.20
C GLY A 331 3.02 -55.99 1.35
N PRO A 332 3.51 -57.21 1.02
CA PRO A 332 4.16 -58.07 2.00
C PRO A 332 5.31 -57.32 2.68
N ILE A 333 5.52 -57.59 3.96
CA ILE A 333 6.57 -56.94 4.74
C ILE A 333 7.93 -57.46 4.28
N MET A 334 8.86 -56.55 4.04
CA MET A 334 10.25 -56.89 3.74
C MET A 334 10.90 -57.52 4.98
N THR A 335 11.15 -58.82 4.93
CA THR A 335 11.81 -59.59 6.01
C THR A 335 13.21 -60.08 5.64
N GLY A 336 13.67 -59.82 4.40
CA GLY A 336 15.00 -60.20 3.89
C GLY A 336 15.67 -59.07 3.11
N GLU A 337 16.78 -59.37 2.42
CA GLU A 337 17.60 -58.37 1.70
C GLU A 337 16.97 -57.88 0.38
N PHE A 338 16.05 -58.65 -0.20
CA PHE A 338 15.42 -58.32 -1.48
C PHE A 338 14.02 -57.73 -1.29
N PRO A 339 13.62 -56.73 -2.12
CA PRO A 339 12.27 -56.18 -2.13
C PRO A 339 11.22 -57.29 -2.31
N PRO A 340 10.16 -57.33 -1.48
CA PRO A 340 9.02 -58.22 -1.74
C PRO A 340 8.35 -57.85 -3.08
N PRO A 341 7.63 -58.80 -3.72
CA PRO A 341 6.86 -58.51 -4.93
C PRO A 341 5.92 -57.32 -4.69
N LEU A 342 5.97 -56.34 -5.59
CA LEU A 342 5.14 -55.15 -5.46
C LEU A 342 3.66 -55.52 -5.58
N PRO A 343 2.79 -55.03 -4.68
CA PRO A 343 1.36 -55.16 -4.86
C PRO A 343 0.90 -54.45 -6.15
N PRO A 344 -0.25 -54.82 -6.74
CA PRO A 344 -0.81 -54.11 -7.88
C PRO A 344 -0.89 -52.59 -7.61
N ALA A 345 -0.60 -51.75 -8.60
CA ALA A 345 -0.64 -50.30 -8.44
C ALA A 345 -2.09 -49.81 -8.17
N LEU A 346 -2.38 -49.39 -6.94
CA LEU A 346 -3.71 -48.98 -6.50
C LEU A 346 -3.86 -47.44 -6.50
N MET A 347 -3.66 -46.82 -7.65
CA MET A 347 -3.63 -45.35 -7.80
C MET A 347 -4.93 -44.65 -7.38
N ALA A 348 -6.07 -45.36 -7.43
CA ALA A 348 -7.37 -44.86 -7.00
C ALA A 348 -7.56 -44.92 -5.47
N ARG A 349 -6.69 -45.62 -4.74
CA ARG A 349 -6.78 -45.71 -3.28
C ARG A 349 -6.06 -44.53 -2.60
N PRO A 350 -6.62 -44.07 -1.48
CA PRO A 350 -5.90 -43.27 -0.49
C PRO A 350 -4.57 -43.93 -0.13
N TRP A 351 -3.54 -43.13 0.09
CA TRP A 351 -2.20 -43.63 0.44
C TRP A 351 -1.60 -42.84 1.60
N PRO A 352 -0.76 -43.45 2.45
CA PRO A 352 -0.37 -42.81 3.70
C PRO A 352 0.63 -41.67 3.56
N GLY A 353 1.34 -41.58 2.44
CA GLY A 353 2.21 -40.44 2.11
C GLY A 353 1.49 -39.27 1.44
N SER A 354 0.16 -39.35 1.26
CA SER A 354 -0.62 -38.25 0.72
C SER A 354 -0.66 -37.06 1.68
N ASP A 355 -0.94 -35.88 1.14
CA ASP A 355 -1.14 -34.70 1.97
C ASP A 355 -2.34 -34.88 2.89
N ASN A 356 -2.11 -34.55 4.16
CA ASN A 356 -3.18 -34.59 5.14
C ASN A 356 -4.10 -33.38 4.95
N PRO A 357 -5.44 -33.55 4.96
CA PRO A 357 -6.39 -32.45 4.86
C PRO A 357 -6.23 -31.36 5.93
N GLN A 358 -5.62 -31.69 7.08
CA GLN A 358 -5.25 -30.75 8.13
C GLN A 358 -3.80 -31.02 8.58
N SER A 359 -3.08 -29.96 8.93
CA SER A 359 -1.69 -30.05 9.41
C SER A 359 -1.48 -29.21 10.66
N TYR A 360 -0.48 -29.58 11.45
CA TYR A 360 0.02 -28.79 12.56
C TYR A 360 0.97 -27.72 12.03
N TYR A 361 0.79 -26.49 12.47
CA TYR A 361 1.62 -25.33 12.12
C TYR A 361 2.10 -24.56 13.36
N ASP A 362 1.60 -24.93 14.54
CA ASP A 362 2.07 -24.45 15.84
C ASP A 362 2.10 -25.62 16.82
N ALA A 363 3.22 -25.82 17.51
CA ALA A 363 3.38 -26.88 18.50
C ALA A 363 2.38 -26.76 19.67
N GLN A 364 1.87 -25.55 19.96
CA GLN A 364 0.82 -25.33 20.95
C GLN A 364 -0.53 -25.96 20.57
N GLN A 365 -0.74 -26.31 19.29
CA GLN A 365 -1.95 -27.00 18.85
C GLN A 365 -2.10 -28.39 19.48
N LEU A 366 -1.00 -28.99 19.98
CA LEU A 366 -1.03 -30.22 20.78
C LEU A 366 -1.91 -30.08 22.04
N PHE A 367 -2.12 -28.86 22.55
CA PHE A 367 -3.03 -28.60 23.68
C PHE A 367 -4.47 -28.24 23.26
N SER A 368 -4.73 -28.02 21.97
CA SER A 368 -6.04 -27.57 21.45
C SER A 368 -6.96 -28.70 20.98
N LEU A 369 -6.43 -29.92 20.82
CA LEU A 369 -7.14 -31.10 20.31
C LEU A 369 -8.34 -31.55 21.18
N GLY A 370 -8.52 -30.95 22.37
CA GLY A 370 -9.64 -31.20 23.28
C GLY A 370 -10.93 -30.40 23.02
N ASN A 371 -10.95 -29.43 22.11
CA ASN A 371 -12.10 -28.52 21.93
C ASN A 371 -13.04 -28.85 20.76
N ASN A 372 -12.80 -29.92 20.00
CA ASN A 372 -13.72 -30.34 18.93
C ASN A 372 -14.83 -31.22 19.50
N ALA A 373 -16.07 -30.72 19.47
CA ALA A 373 -17.27 -31.30 20.08
C ALA A 373 -17.62 -32.76 19.69
N ILE A 374 -17.02 -33.29 18.63
CA ILE A 374 -17.22 -34.69 18.18
C ILE A 374 -16.39 -35.69 19.00
N ALA A 375 -15.39 -35.24 19.76
CA ALA A 375 -14.60 -36.07 20.67
C ALA A 375 -15.37 -36.55 21.92
N SER A 376 -16.61 -36.08 22.12
CA SER A 376 -17.44 -36.38 23.30
C SER A 376 -18.06 -37.79 23.28
N LEU A 377 -18.20 -38.44 22.12
CA LEU A 377 -18.95 -39.69 21.99
C LEU A 377 -18.12 -40.97 22.15
N VAL A 378 -16.80 -40.86 22.34
CA VAL A 378 -15.91 -42.03 22.54
C VAL A 378 -14.91 -41.73 23.68
N ASN A 379 -15.39 -41.77 24.93
CA ASN A 379 -14.56 -41.73 26.15
C ASN A 379 -13.50 -42.86 26.14
N PRO A 380 -12.24 -42.71 26.64
CA PRO A 380 -11.64 -41.64 27.47
C PRO A 380 -10.26 -41.15 26.96
N LEU A 381 -10.15 -40.61 25.72
CA LEU A 381 -8.85 -40.28 25.11
C LEU A 381 -8.71 -38.83 24.62
N THR A 382 -8.83 -37.88 25.54
CA THR A 382 -8.05 -36.61 25.52
C THR A 382 -6.59 -36.87 25.95
N ALA A 383 -6.03 -38.02 25.57
CA ALA A 383 -5.06 -38.68 26.42
C ALA A 383 -3.62 -38.24 26.24
N LEU A 384 -3.14 -37.92 25.04
CA LEU A 384 -1.80 -37.36 24.90
C LEU A 384 -1.70 -35.98 25.57
N THR A 385 -2.65 -35.08 25.30
CA THR A 385 -2.67 -33.72 25.88
C THR A 385 -2.77 -33.76 27.40
N ARG A 386 -3.74 -34.51 27.94
CA ARG A 386 -3.87 -34.68 29.40
C ARG A 386 -2.71 -35.46 29.99
N ARG A 387 -2.09 -36.42 29.27
CA ARG A 387 -0.87 -37.10 29.73
C ARG A 387 0.27 -36.11 29.81
N LEU A 388 0.59 -35.36 28.75
CA LEU A 388 1.65 -34.35 28.76
C LEU A 388 1.45 -33.34 29.90
N GLN A 389 0.22 -32.86 30.11
CA GLN A 389 -0.13 -31.99 31.24
C GLN A 389 -0.03 -32.71 32.61
N ALA A 390 -0.51 -33.95 32.72
CA ALA A 390 -0.49 -34.71 33.98
C ALA A 390 0.93 -35.09 34.39
N ILE A 391 1.79 -35.50 33.45
CA ILE A 391 3.19 -35.82 33.70
C ILE A 391 3.93 -34.57 34.16
N ALA A 392 3.67 -33.42 33.53
CA ALA A 392 4.29 -32.15 33.91
C ALA A 392 3.79 -31.61 35.26
N SER A 393 2.52 -31.83 35.61
CA SER A 393 1.90 -31.30 36.84
C SER A 393 2.07 -32.18 38.08
N ILE A 394 2.01 -33.51 37.91
CA ILE A 394 2.06 -34.53 38.96
C ILE A 394 3.49 -35.07 39.15
N GLY A 395 4.27 -35.15 38.07
CA GLY A 395 5.63 -35.67 38.10
C GLY A 395 6.58 -34.80 38.94
N ARG A 396 7.33 -35.43 39.85
CA ARG A 396 8.34 -34.75 40.68
C ARG A 396 9.76 -34.82 40.10
N SER A 397 10.02 -35.79 39.22
CA SER A 397 11.32 -35.94 38.56
C SER A 397 11.51 -34.94 37.44
N SER A 398 12.76 -34.51 37.23
CA SER A 398 13.12 -33.63 36.10
C SER A 398 12.86 -34.35 34.77
N TYR A 399 12.98 -35.67 34.73
CA TYR A 399 12.67 -36.46 33.54
C TYR A 399 11.20 -36.28 33.10
N ASN A 400 10.26 -36.38 34.04
CA ASN A 400 8.83 -36.21 33.76
C ASN A 400 8.48 -34.75 33.45
N ARG A 401 8.92 -33.80 34.28
CA ARG A 401 8.57 -32.37 34.14
C ARG A 401 9.01 -31.76 32.80
N TYR A 402 10.20 -32.10 32.32
CA TYR A 402 10.75 -31.54 31.08
C TYR A 402 10.38 -32.36 29.82
N THR A 403 9.42 -33.29 29.90
CA THR A 403 9.01 -34.13 28.75
C THR A 403 8.55 -33.27 27.56
N PHE A 404 7.75 -32.23 27.80
CA PHE A 404 7.26 -31.36 26.74
C PHE A 404 8.38 -30.54 26.06
N TYR A 405 9.37 -30.07 26.81
CA TYR A 405 10.49 -29.34 26.23
C TYR A 405 11.43 -30.26 25.45
N ARG A 406 11.66 -31.50 25.93
CA ARG A 406 12.40 -32.52 25.16
C ARG A 406 11.66 -32.89 23.87
N LEU A 407 10.33 -32.94 23.89
CA LEU A 407 9.49 -33.10 22.71
C LEU A 407 9.77 -31.96 21.71
N LEU A 408 9.64 -30.69 22.12
CA LEU A 408 9.88 -29.53 21.25
C LEU A 408 11.30 -29.44 20.71
N GLY A 409 12.29 -29.99 21.42
CA GLY A 409 13.67 -30.06 20.96
C GLY A 409 13.93 -31.10 19.88
N GLN A 410 13.01 -32.05 19.67
CA GLN A 410 13.19 -33.17 18.74
C GLN A 410 12.04 -33.31 17.73
N LEU A 411 10.91 -32.62 17.94
CA LEU A 411 9.71 -32.70 17.13
C LEU A 411 9.23 -31.28 16.74
N GLY A 412 9.08 -31.07 15.43
CA GLY A 412 8.68 -29.81 14.81
C GLY A 412 7.40 -29.94 13.99
N VAL A 413 6.95 -28.79 13.47
CA VAL A 413 5.75 -28.62 12.63
C VAL A 413 6.05 -27.73 11.42
N ASP A 414 7.32 -27.64 11.07
CA ASP A 414 7.89 -26.60 10.21
C ASP A 414 7.78 -26.88 8.71
N SER A 415 7.60 -28.13 8.31
CA SER A 415 7.38 -28.50 6.90
C SER A 415 6.09 -27.93 6.31
N THR A 416 5.07 -27.67 7.14
CA THR A 416 3.80 -27.11 6.69
C THR A 416 3.63 -25.69 7.22
N PRO A 417 3.92 -24.65 6.42
CA PRO A 417 3.66 -23.28 6.86
C PRO A 417 2.15 -23.12 7.12
N SER A 418 1.78 -22.23 8.03
CA SER A 418 0.35 -21.87 8.20
C SER A 418 -0.18 -21.28 6.88
N LEU A 419 -0.87 -22.10 6.08
CA LEU A 419 -1.49 -21.68 4.82
C LEU A 419 -2.78 -20.89 5.06
N ALA A 420 -3.30 -20.93 6.29
CA ALA A 420 -4.47 -20.16 6.70
C ALA A 420 -4.22 -18.66 6.49
N GLY A 421 -4.96 -18.06 5.56
CA GLY A 421 -4.83 -16.64 5.25
C GLY A 421 -3.54 -16.23 4.53
N ARG A 422 -2.69 -17.17 4.07
CA ARG A 422 -1.44 -16.87 3.34
C ARG A 422 -1.45 -17.37 1.90
N MET A 423 -0.61 -16.77 1.06
CA MET A 423 -0.43 -17.12 -0.35
C MET A 423 1.00 -17.62 -0.58
N ASN A 424 1.16 -18.73 -1.29
CA ASN A 424 2.48 -19.20 -1.71
C ASN A 424 2.91 -18.43 -2.97
N ILE A 425 4.18 -18.02 -3.04
CA ILE A 425 4.67 -17.16 -4.12
C ILE A 425 4.86 -17.94 -5.44
N ASN A 426 5.21 -19.22 -5.35
CA ASN A 426 5.61 -20.03 -6.49
C ASN A 426 4.47 -20.91 -7.00
N PHE A 427 3.63 -21.44 -6.10
CA PHE A 427 2.62 -22.44 -6.42
C PHE A 427 1.22 -22.07 -5.93
N ILE A 428 0.20 -22.51 -6.66
CA ILE A 428 -1.20 -22.25 -6.36
C ILE A 428 -1.56 -22.89 -5.02
N ASN A 429 -2.08 -22.08 -4.10
CA ASN A 429 -2.52 -22.51 -2.78
C ASN A 429 -3.88 -21.92 -2.37
N ASP A 430 -4.72 -21.55 -3.34
CA ASP A 430 -6.11 -21.18 -3.09
C ASP A 430 -7.00 -22.41 -2.87
N ALA A 431 -8.30 -22.22 -2.65
CA ALA A 431 -9.26 -23.11 -1.99
C ALA A 431 -9.39 -24.58 -2.47
N SER A 432 -8.55 -25.04 -3.41
CA SER A 432 -8.49 -26.42 -3.89
C SER A 432 -7.05 -26.99 -4.02
N GLY A 433 -6.00 -26.22 -3.68
CA GLY A 433 -4.61 -26.63 -3.84
C GLY A 433 -3.83 -26.62 -2.53
N ASN A 434 -3.43 -27.79 -2.05
CA ASN A 434 -2.29 -27.88 -1.14
C ASN A 434 -1.03 -27.44 -1.89
N VAL A 435 -0.10 -26.73 -1.23
CA VAL A 435 1.15 -26.18 -1.85
C VAL A 435 2.03 -27.25 -2.52
N THR A 436 1.83 -28.50 -2.12
CA THR A 436 2.47 -29.73 -2.63
C THR A 436 2.01 -30.13 -4.02
N ASN A 437 1.04 -29.41 -4.60
CA ASN A 437 0.52 -29.64 -5.94
C ASN A 437 1.53 -29.25 -7.05
N PHE A 438 2.58 -28.50 -6.71
CA PHE A 438 3.59 -27.93 -7.62
C PHE A 438 3.01 -27.23 -8.86
N VAL A 439 1.76 -26.77 -8.80
CA VAL A 439 1.11 -26.07 -9.91
C VAL A 439 1.56 -24.61 -9.87
N PRO A 440 2.32 -24.11 -10.86
CA PRO A 440 2.73 -22.71 -10.86
C PRO A 440 1.53 -21.79 -11.08
N TRP A 441 1.59 -20.59 -10.53
CA TRP A 441 0.55 -19.59 -10.79
C TRP A 441 0.54 -19.16 -12.26
N THR A 442 -0.66 -19.03 -12.82
CA THR A 442 -0.86 -18.20 -14.02
C THR A 442 -0.65 -16.72 -13.66
N PRO A 443 -0.20 -15.85 -14.60
CA PRO A 443 0.05 -14.44 -14.29
C PRO A 443 -1.19 -13.75 -13.73
N LEU A 444 -2.34 -13.93 -14.39
CA LEU A 444 -3.61 -13.37 -13.91
C LEU A 444 -4.03 -13.95 -12.55
N GLY A 445 -3.91 -15.27 -12.37
CA GLY A 445 -4.29 -15.95 -11.13
C GLY A 445 -3.47 -15.48 -9.93
N PHE A 446 -2.16 -15.30 -10.10
CA PHE A 446 -1.31 -14.71 -9.08
C PHE A 446 -1.75 -13.28 -8.77
N PHE A 447 -1.82 -12.45 -9.82
CA PHE A 447 -2.10 -11.02 -9.70
C PHE A 447 -3.41 -10.76 -8.95
N THR A 448 -4.51 -11.42 -9.32
CA THR A 448 -5.82 -11.21 -8.68
C THR A 448 -5.83 -11.66 -7.22
N ASN A 449 -5.21 -12.80 -6.90
CA ASN A 449 -5.17 -13.32 -5.53
C ASN A 449 -4.27 -12.47 -4.62
N ALA A 450 -3.09 -12.09 -5.10
CA ALA A 450 -2.15 -11.24 -4.38
C ALA A 450 -2.73 -9.84 -4.18
N ALA A 451 -3.28 -9.21 -5.24
CA ALA A 451 -3.93 -7.91 -5.17
C ALA A 451 -5.07 -7.89 -4.16
N ASN A 452 -5.96 -8.90 -4.19
CA ASN A 452 -7.08 -8.96 -3.25
C ASN A 452 -6.60 -9.07 -1.79
N ARG A 453 -5.57 -9.88 -1.53
CA ARG A 453 -4.98 -10.00 -0.18
C ARG A 453 -4.30 -8.71 0.27
N LEU A 454 -3.58 -8.02 -0.62
CA LEU A 454 -2.94 -6.74 -0.33
C LEU A 454 -3.97 -5.65 -0.01
N LEU A 455 -5.08 -5.59 -0.76
CA LEU A 455 -6.19 -4.68 -0.46
C LEU A 455 -6.78 -4.95 0.92
N GLN A 456 -7.10 -6.23 1.21
CA GLN A 456 -7.68 -6.63 2.48
C GLN A 456 -6.74 -6.39 3.67
N ALA A 457 -5.45 -6.67 3.52
CA ALA A 457 -4.44 -6.44 4.54
C ALA A 457 -4.16 -4.95 4.79
N SER A 458 -4.44 -4.07 3.82
CA SER A 458 -4.23 -2.63 3.92
C SER A 458 -5.45 -1.85 4.44
N LEU A 459 -6.58 -2.53 4.67
CA LEU A 459 -7.80 -1.90 5.18
C LEU A 459 -7.62 -1.49 6.65
N THR A 460 -7.79 -0.20 6.92
CA THR A 460 -7.87 0.35 8.28
C THR A 460 -9.31 0.68 8.64
N THR A 461 -9.74 0.33 9.84
CA THR A 461 -11.11 0.55 10.34
C THR A 461 -11.16 1.68 11.35
N ASN A 462 -11.94 2.71 11.04
CA ASN A 462 -12.21 3.83 11.94
C ASN A 462 -13.67 3.78 12.39
N PHE A 463 -13.89 3.59 13.69
CA PHE A 463 -15.24 3.68 14.27
C PHE A 463 -15.59 5.15 14.54
N VAL A 464 -16.84 5.55 14.39
CA VAL A 464 -17.37 6.86 14.77
C VAL A 464 -18.72 6.66 15.47
N PRO A 465 -18.85 6.88 16.79
CA PRO A 465 -20.12 6.78 17.49
C PRO A 465 -20.98 7.96 17.08
N VAL A 466 -22.15 7.66 16.51
CA VAL A 466 -23.16 8.65 16.17
C VAL A 466 -24.18 8.76 17.31
N THR A 467 -24.44 7.65 18.00
CA THR A 467 -25.20 7.60 19.26
C THR A 467 -24.53 6.57 20.20
N PRO A 468 -24.94 6.46 21.48
CA PRO A 468 -24.40 5.45 22.41
C PRO A 468 -24.55 4.00 21.91
N THR A 469 -25.44 3.75 20.95
CA THR A 469 -25.75 2.42 20.40
C THR A 469 -25.45 2.28 18.90
N LEU A 470 -25.13 3.37 18.19
CA LEU A 470 -24.87 3.35 16.75
C LEU A 470 -23.44 3.83 16.45
N TYR A 471 -22.63 2.94 15.88
CA TYR A 471 -21.30 3.24 15.38
C TYR A 471 -21.34 3.22 13.85
N LEU A 472 -20.94 4.33 13.22
CA LEU A 472 -20.56 4.31 11.81
C LEU A 472 -19.13 3.79 11.69
N THR A 473 -18.88 2.95 10.70
CA THR A 473 -17.55 2.40 10.39
C THR A 473 -17.10 2.98 9.07
N ASN A 474 -15.97 3.69 9.10
CA ASN A 474 -15.29 4.14 7.89
C ASN A 474 -14.10 3.22 7.65
N PHE A 475 -13.93 2.79 6.41
CA PHE A 475 -12.80 1.98 5.98
C PHE A 475 -11.92 2.84 5.09
N SER A 476 -10.60 2.71 5.24
CA SER A 476 -9.65 3.45 4.42
C SER A 476 -8.44 2.60 4.06
N ILE A 477 -7.80 2.94 2.94
CA ILE A 477 -6.49 2.43 2.52
C ILE A 477 -5.60 3.65 2.29
N GLY A 478 -4.62 3.85 3.17
CA GLY A 478 -3.95 5.15 3.29
C GLY A 478 -4.97 6.25 3.59
N ASP A 479 -4.91 7.36 2.85
CA ASP A 479 -5.85 8.49 2.98
C ASP A 479 -7.15 8.31 2.17
N THR A 480 -7.32 7.18 1.48
CA THR A 480 -8.49 6.93 0.62
C THR A 480 -9.60 6.24 1.38
N LEU A 481 -10.79 6.84 1.43
CA LEU A 481 -11.99 6.18 1.95
C LEU A 481 -12.50 5.12 0.95
N VAL A 482 -12.77 3.92 1.46
CA VAL A 482 -13.21 2.77 0.66
C VAL A 482 -14.37 2.04 1.33
N ARG A 483 -15.07 1.20 0.58
CA ARG A 483 -16.06 0.27 1.15
C ARG A 483 -15.36 -0.90 1.87
N SER A 484 -16.06 -1.45 2.87
CA SER A 484 -15.58 -2.62 3.63
C SER A 484 -15.32 -3.86 2.79
N ASN A 485 -16.05 -4.01 1.68
CA ASN A 485 -16.01 -5.16 0.79
C ASN A 485 -15.19 -4.90 -0.48
N ILE A 486 -14.32 -3.88 -0.49
CA ILE A 486 -13.43 -3.60 -1.62
C ILE A 486 -12.63 -4.85 -1.98
N ASN A 487 -12.60 -5.17 -3.27
CA ASN A 487 -11.91 -6.34 -3.78
C ASN A 487 -11.42 -6.04 -5.21
N VAL A 488 -10.47 -6.84 -5.70
CA VAL A 488 -9.88 -6.62 -7.04
C VAL A 488 -10.90 -6.68 -8.19
N THR A 489 -12.06 -7.30 -7.96
CA THR A 489 -13.16 -7.42 -8.92
C THR A 489 -14.29 -6.40 -8.73
N ASP A 490 -14.16 -5.48 -7.78
CA ASP A 490 -15.14 -4.41 -7.54
C ASP A 490 -14.48 -3.21 -6.86
N ILE A 491 -13.66 -2.48 -7.62
CA ILE A 491 -13.09 -1.19 -7.18
C ILE A 491 -13.94 -0.07 -7.79
N MET A 492 -14.63 0.70 -6.97
CA MET A 492 -15.58 1.72 -7.44
C MET A 492 -14.86 2.94 -8.00
N LEU A 493 -15.27 3.42 -9.18
CA LEU A 493 -14.78 4.66 -9.80
C LEU A 493 -15.81 5.80 -9.66
N TYR A 494 -17.09 5.46 -9.63
CA TYR A 494 -18.19 6.42 -9.44
C TYR A 494 -19.27 5.80 -8.56
N PRO A 495 -19.84 6.53 -7.58
CA PRO A 495 -19.72 7.99 -7.39
C PRO A 495 -18.52 8.50 -6.56
N THR A 496 -17.91 7.70 -5.69
CA THR A 496 -16.93 8.21 -4.70
C THR A 496 -15.46 7.88 -5.00
N ASN A 497 -15.14 7.41 -6.21
CA ASN A 497 -13.82 6.99 -6.68
C ASN A 497 -12.86 6.42 -5.61
N GLU A 498 -12.90 5.10 -5.43
CA GLU A 498 -11.96 4.34 -4.59
C GLU A 498 -10.58 4.22 -5.25
N TYR A 499 -10.46 4.36 -6.57
CA TYR A 499 -9.19 4.13 -7.28
C TYR A 499 -8.24 5.33 -7.15
N THR A 500 -7.28 5.21 -6.25
CA THR A 500 -6.23 6.22 -5.98
C THR A 500 -4.83 5.63 -6.19
N SER A 501 -3.79 6.47 -6.06
CA SER A 501 -2.39 6.03 -6.09
C SER A 501 -2.10 4.93 -5.06
N SER A 502 -2.64 5.03 -3.84
CA SER A 502 -2.48 4.00 -2.82
C SER A 502 -3.00 2.64 -3.28
N ILE A 503 -4.18 2.60 -3.92
CA ILE A 503 -4.73 1.37 -4.49
C ILE A 503 -3.89 0.90 -5.67
N HIS A 504 -3.53 1.80 -6.59
CA HIS A 504 -2.72 1.47 -7.76
C HIS A 504 -1.38 0.83 -7.36
N ARG A 505 -0.69 1.39 -6.36
CA ARG A 505 0.57 0.85 -5.82
C ARG A 505 0.43 -0.58 -5.28
N LEU A 506 -0.69 -0.92 -4.64
CA LEU A 506 -0.94 -2.29 -4.18
C LEU A 506 -1.12 -3.27 -5.35
N LEU A 507 -1.83 -2.85 -6.40
CA LEU A 507 -1.97 -3.63 -7.63
C LEU A 507 -0.61 -3.78 -8.33
N GLN A 508 0.14 -2.69 -8.42
CA GLN A 508 1.48 -2.67 -8.99
C GLN A 508 2.44 -3.60 -8.23
N LEU A 509 2.39 -3.60 -6.89
CA LEU A 509 3.16 -4.52 -6.07
C LEU A 509 2.80 -5.98 -6.37
N ALA A 510 1.52 -6.31 -6.53
CA ALA A 510 1.10 -7.67 -6.89
C ALA A 510 1.68 -8.13 -8.24
N ALA A 511 1.65 -7.26 -9.25
CA ALA A 511 2.26 -7.55 -10.56
C ALA A 511 3.79 -7.70 -10.46
N ASN A 512 4.44 -6.84 -9.69
CA ASN A 512 5.89 -6.85 -9.51
C ASN A 512 6.41 -8.10 -8.81
N ILE A 513 5.69 -8.61 -7.80
CA ILE A 513 6.09 -9.86 -7.10
C ILE A 513 6.10 -11.03 -8.09
N TYR A 514 5.08 -11.14 -8.95
CA TYR A 514 5.03 -12.20 -9.96
C TYR A 514 6.16 -12.07 -10.97
N ASP A 515 6.34 -10.89 -11.56
CA ASP A 515 7.37 -10.70 -12.59
C ASP A 515 8.80 -10.75 -12.03
N ALA A 516 8.99 -10.56 -10.72
CA ALA A 516 10.27 -10.80 -10.07
C ALA A 516 10.63 -12.29 -9.98
N THR A 517 9.63 -13.19 -9.92
CA THR A 517 9.87 -14.64 -9.73
C THR A 517 9.89 -15.44 -11.04
N THR A 518 9.50 -14.83 -12.17
CA THR A 518 9.40 -15.54 -13.46
C THR A 518 10.06 -14.78 -14.61
N ASN A 519 10.75 -15.49 -15.51
CA ASN A 519 11.18 -14.94 -16.80
C ASN A 519 10.32 -15.57 -17.90
N ARG A 520 9.66 -14.74 -18.71
CA ARG A 520 8.72 -15.19 -19.76
C ARG A 520 9.45 -15.58 -21.05
N VAL A 521 10.40 -16.51 -20.93
CA VAL A 521 11.34 -16.92 -22.00
C VAL A 521 10.63 -17.46 -23.25
N THR A 522 9.44 -18.04 -23.08
CA THR A 522 8.59 -18.55 -24.18
C THR A 522 7.83 -17.46 -24.94
N VAL A 523 7.77 -16.24 -24.39
CA VAL A 523 7.00 -15.11 -24.93
C VAL A 523 7.91 -14.08 -25.61
N SER A 524 9.12 -13.86 -25.09
CA SER A 524 10.13 -13.03 -25.74
C SER A 524 11.54 -13.47 -25.37
N GLY A 525 12.50 -13.21 -26.28
CA GLY A 525 13.92 -13.16 -25.91
C GLY A 525 14.21 -12.01 -24.94
N TYR A 526 15.44 -11.97 -24.40
CA TYR A 526 15.88 -10.87 -23.54
C TYR A 526 15.92 -9.54 -24.34
N PRO A 527 15.45 -8.40 -23.76
CA PRO A 527 14.84 -8.25 -22.44
C PRO A 527 13.46 -8.93 -22.31
N TYR A 528 13.21 -9.68 -21.23
CA TYR A 528 11.96 -10.41 -21.05
C TYR A 528 10.79 -9.45 -20.83
N VAL A 529 9.74 -9.55 -21.65
CA VAL A 529 8.56 -8.67 -21.56
C VAL A 529 7.81 -8.83 -20.23
N PRO A 530 7.23 -7.74 -19.69
CA PRO A 530 6.45 -7.79 -18.47
C PRO A 530 5.05 -8.42 -18.68
N SER A 531 4.42 -8.79 -17.58
CA SER A 531 2.99 -9.16 -17.54
C SER A 531 2.13 -7.90 -17.53
N ILE A 532 1.08 -7.86 -18.34
CA ILE A 532 0.21 -6.67 -18.51
C ILE A 532 -1.20 -7.02 -18.07
N PHE A 533 -1.74 -6.28 -17.11
CA PHE A 533 -3.08 -6.45 -16.59
C PHE A 533 -3.93 -5.23 -16.93
N ARG A 534 -4.89 -5.41 -17.83
CA ARG A 534 -5.83 -4.36 -18.24
C ARG A 534 -7.10 -4.42 -17.40
N PRO A 535 -7.58 -3.29 -16.84
CA PRO A 535 -8.84 -3.26 -16.12
C PRO A 535 -10.03 -3.51 -17.07
N ILE A 536 -11.03 -4.23 -16.55
CA ILE A 536 -12.35 -4.39 -17.16
C ILE A 536 -13.33 -3.53 -16.38
N PHE A 537 -14.19 -2.78 -17.08
CA PHE A 537 -15.15 -1.91 -16.42
C PHE A 537 -16.55 -2.49 -16.41
N ARG A 538 -17.33 -2.19 -15.38
CA ARG A 538 -18.75 -2.51 -15.28
C ARG A 538 -19.52 -1.27 -14.90
N ARG A 539 -20.69 -1.11 -15.52
CA ARG A 539 -21.70 -0.14 -15.11
C ARG A 539 -22.93 -0.86 -14.59
N THR A 540 -23.37 -0.56 -13.39
CA THR A 540 -24.64 -1.05 -12.81
C THR A 540 -25.52 0.12 -12.39
N MET A 541 -26.77 -0.17 -12.05
CA MET A 541 -27.66 0.76 -11.37
C MET A 541 -27.88 0.25 -9.95
N THR A 542 -27.56 1.05 -8.95
CA THR A 542 -27.80 0.72 -7.53
C THR A 542 -28.62 1.85 -6.93
N ASN A 543 -29.84 1.55 -6.48
CA ASN A 543 -30.78 2.56 -5.94
C ASN A 543 -30.97 3.76 -6.90
N ASN A 544 -31.16 3.50 -8.19
CA ASN A 544 -31.25 4.51 -9.26
C ASN A 544 -30.01 5.39 -9.47
N ILE A 545 -28.89 5.11 -8.80
CA ILE A 545 -27.61 5.77 -9.02
C ILE A 545 -26.76 4.90 -9.94
N PRO A 546 -26.20 5.43 -11.04
CA PRO A 546 -25.25 4.68 -11.83
C PRO A 546 -23.99 4.42 -11.00
N VAL A 547 -23.50 3.19 -11.00
CA VAL A 547 -22.24 2.81 -10.33
C VAL A 547 -21.31 2.30 -11.41
N VAL A 548 -20.09 2.84 -11.45
CA VAL A 548 -19.03 2.35 -12.34
C VAL A 548 -17.93 1.78 -11.48
N SER A 549 -17.52 0.55 -11.75
CA SER A 549 -16.41 -0.10 -11.06
C SER A 549 -15.47 -0.81 -12.03
N ILE A 550 -14.23 -1.01 -11.58
CA ILE A 550 -13.32 -2.01 -12.15
C ILE A 550 -13.84 -3.37 -11.69
N ALA A 551 -14.32 -4.17 -12.64
CA ALA A 551 -14.93 -5.47 -12.45
C ALA A 551 -13.90 -6.61 -12.35
N GLY A 552 -12.62 -6.29 -12.52
CA GLY A 552 -11.52 -7.23 -12.57
C GLY A 552 -10.49 -6.80 -13.61
N TYR A 553 -9.55 -7.70 -13.89
CA TYR A 553 -8.47 -7.49 -14.84
C TYR A 553 -8.39 -8.66 -15.81
N THR A 554 -7.84 -8.39 -16.99
CA THR A 554 -7.45 -9.42 -17.95
C THR A 554 -5.98 -9.28 -18.28
N GLU A 555 -5.29 -10.40 -18.45
CA GLU A 555 -3.90 -10.39 -18.90
C GLU A 555 -3.87 -10.16 -20.41
N GLU A 556 -3.21 -9.10 -20.84
CA GLU A 556 -3.03 -8.79 -22.25
C GLU A 556 -1.73 -9.39 -22.79
N THR A 557 -1.86 -10.10 -23.91
CA THR A 557 -0.74 -10.82 -24.53
C THR A 557 -0.38 -10.30 -25.92
N ASN A 558 -0.85 -9.13 -26.31
CA ASN A 558 -0.49 -8.48 -27.57
C ASN A 558 -0.85 -7.00 -27.46
N THR A 559 -0.75 -6.24 -28.56
CA THR A 559 -1.10 -4.82 -28.61
C THR A 559 -2.48 -4.54 -29.21
N LEU A 560 -3.28 -5.55 -29.57
CA LEU A 560 -4.58 -5.36 -30.24
C LEU A 560 -5.55 -4.55 -29.38
N PHE A 561 -5.49 -4.70 -28.05
CA PHE A 561 -6.33 -3.94 -27.14
C PHE A 561 -6.08 -2.41 -27.18
N LEU A 562 -4.93 -1.95 -27.72
CA LEU A 562 -4.63 -0.53 -27.86
C LEU A 562 -5.54 0.17 -28.89
N SER A 563 -6.21 -0.61 -29.76
CA SER A 563 -7.23 -0.10 -30.70
C SER A 563 -8.63 0.00 -30.11
N TYR A 564 -8.83 -0.42 -28.85
CA TYR A 564 -10.13 -0.26 -28.19
C TYR A 564 -10.50 1.22 -28.02
N PRO A 565 -11.80 1.56 -28.05
CA PRO A 565 -12.26 2.92 -27.87
C PRO A 565 -11.81 3.47 -26.51
N ARG A 566 -11.14 4.62 -26.56
CA ARG A 566 -10.72 5.39 -25.40
C ARG A 566 -11.83 6.36 -25.03
N ILE A 567 -12.36 6.23 -23.82
CA ILE A 567 -13.55 6.97 -23.37
C ILE A 567 -13.34 7.62 -22.02
N ASP A 568 -14.12 8.65 -21.75
CA ASP A 568 -14.21 9.26 -20.43
C ASP A 568 -15.19 8.51 -19.52
N LEU A 569 -15.05 8.73 -18.22
CA LEU A 569 -15.99 8.24 -17.22
C LEU A 569 -17.43 8.73 -17.49
N THR A 570 -17.60 9.98 -17.94
CA THR A 570 -18.92 10.55 -18.30
C THR A 570 -19.55 9.83 -19.49
N GLN A 571 -18.75 9.45 -20.49
CA GLN A 571 -19.22 8.68 -21.63
C GLN A 571 -19.61 7.26 -21.21
N LEU A 572 -18.86 6.64 -20.29
CA LEU A 572 -19.21 5.34 -19.74
C LEU A 572 -20.51 5.42 -18.91
N LEU A 573 -20.70 6.48 -18.13
CA LEU A 573 -21.92 6.74 -17.36
C LEU A 573 -23.18 6.88 -18.24
N ALA A 574 -23.02 7.36 -19.48
CA ALA A 574 -24.10 7.50 -20.46
C ALA A 574 -24.47 6.19 -21.17
N ARG A 575 -23.63 5.15 -21.09
CA ARG A 575 -23.91 3.84 -21.69
C ARG A 575 -24.92 3.03 -20.87
N PRO A 576 -25.59 2.01 -21.45
CA PRO A 576 -26.48 1.14 -20.67
C PRO A 576 -25.74 0.38 -19.55
N PRO A 577 -26.44 -0.15 -18.53
CA PRO A 577 -25.80 -1.05 -17.56
C PRO A 577 -25.23 -2.29 -18.26
N GLY A 578 -24.02 -2.72 -17.90
CA GLY A 578 -23.34 -3.84 -18.54
C GLY A 578 -21.86 -3.94 -18.21
N LEU A 579 -21.22 -5.01 -18.72
CA LEU A 579 -19.77 -5.21 -18.68
C LEU A 579 -19.13 -4.64 -19.95
N TYR A 580 -18.02 -3.93 -19.80
CA TYR A 580 -17.30 -3.25 -20.87
C TYR A 580 -15.84 -3.75 -20.92
N PRO A 581 -15.60 -4.95 -21.49
CA PRO A 581 -14.27 -5.55 -21.54
C PRO A 581 -13.38 -5.00 -22.65
N ALA A 582 -13.90 -4.21 -23.59
CA ALA A 582 -13.16 -3.70 -24.75
C ALA A 582 -13.23 -2.16 -24.80
N VAL A 583 -12.89 -1.50 -23.69
CA VAL A 583 -12.76 -0.04 -23.60
C VAL A 583 -11.54 0.31 -22.78
N LEU A 584 -10.92 1.45 -23.06
CA LEU A 584 -9.88 2.06 -22.23
C LEU A 584 -10.43 3.36 -21.65
N LEU A 585 -10.21 3.61 -20.36
CA LEU A 585 -10.71 4.79 -19.68
C LEU A 585 -9.57 5.78 -19.42
N TYR A 586 -9.76 7.06 -19.75
CA TYR A 586 -8.75 8.08 -19.47
C TYR A 586 -8.52 8.25 -17.97
N GLY A 587 -7.26 8.38 -17.55
CA GLY A 587 -6.89 8.47 -16.14
C GLY A 587 -6.89 7.12 -15.40
N GLN A 588 -7.30 6.04 -16.06
CA GLN A 588 -7.19 4.68 -15.52
C GLN A 588 -6.07 3.92 -16.26
N PRO A 589 -4.88 3.76 -15.64
CA PRO A 589 -3.76 3.08 -16.27
C PRO A 589 -3.94 1.56 -16.30
N LEU A 590 -3.13 0.91 -17.14
CA LEU A 590 -2.86 -0.52 -17.05
C LEU A 590 -1.95 -0.79 -15.85
N VAL A 591 -1.96 -2.02 -15.34
CA VAL A 591 -0.96 -2.46 -14.37
C VAL A 591 0.03 -3.36 -15.12
N ILE A 592 1.29 -2.95 -15.19
CA ILE A 592 2.33 -3.65 -15.95
C ILE A 592 3.40 -4.08 -14.95
N GLY A 593 3.80 -5.34 -14.94
CA GLY A 593 4.81 -5.82 -13.99
C GLY A 593 6.20 -5.23 -14.27
N ALA A 594 6.98 -5.03 -13.21
CA ALA A 594 8.30 -4.42 -13.33
C ALA A 594 9.33 -5.38 -13.95
N LYS A 595 9.96 -4.96 -15.05
CA LYS A 595 11.11 -5.64 -15.65
C LYS A 595 12.24 -4.64 -15.93
N LYS A 596 13.48 -5.09 -15.72
CA LYS A 596 14.66 -4.29 -16.02
C LYS A 596 14.97 -4.28 -17.52
N GLY A 597 15.59 -3.20 -17.97
CA GLY A 597 16.11 -3.03 -19.34
C GLY A 597 15.12 -2.42 -20.32
N PHE A 598 14.07 -1.74 -19.84
CA PHE A 598 13.03 -1.13 -20.66
C PHE A 598 12.98 0.40 -20.49
N PRO A 599 13.06 1.17 -21.59
CA PRO A 599 12.77 2.61 -21.58
C PRO A 599 11.31 2.89 -21.19
N ASN A 600 11.06 4.07 -20.64
CA ASN A 600 9.75 4.46 -20.07
C ASN A 600 9.49 5.96 -20.19
N LEU A 601 8.28 6.37 -19.78
CA LEU A 601 7.92 7.77 -19.58
C LEU A 601 8.79 8.42 -18.50
N ASN A 602 9.32 9.62 -18.76
CA ASN A 602 10.03 10.43 -17.78
C ASN A 602 9.20 11.63 -17.31
N GLU A 603 8.73 12.45 -18.25
CA GLU A 603 8.05 13.70 -17.92
C GLU A 603 6.89 13.99 -18.87
N TRP A 604 5.85 14.61 -18.32
CA TRP A 604 4.77 15.25 -19.05
C TRP A 604 4.59 16.68 -18.54
N ASN A 605 4.43 17.62 -19.46
CA ASN A 605 4.16 19.02 -19.14
C ASN A 605 3.07 19.56 -20.07
N VAL A 606 2.09 20.24 -19.49
CA VAL A 606 1.08 21.02 -20.20
C VAL A 606 0.99 22.41 -19.62
N GLN A 607 1.02 23.40 -20.50
CA GLN A 607 0.87 24.80 -20.16
C GLN A 607 -0.16 25.46 -21.05
N THR A 608 -1.28 25.87 -20.48
CA THR A 608 -2.26 26.73 -21.17
C THR A 608 -1.96 28.17 -20.85
N SER A 609 -1.81 29.01 -21.87
CA SER A 609 -1.72 30.46 -21.71
C SER A 609 -2.92 31.17 -22.31
N LEU A 610 -3.47 32.09 -21.53
CA LEU A 610 -4.66 32.88 -21.84
C LEU A 610 -4.27 34.36 -21.81
N ARG A 611 -4.20 34.98 -22.98
CA ARG A 611 -3.93 36.42 -23.11
C ARG A 611 -5.24 37.16 -23.28
N ILE A 612 -5.47 38.15 -22.42
CA ILE A 612 -6.66 39.00 -22.47
C ILE A 612 -6.19 40.42 -22.73
N THR A 613 -6.72 41.07 -23.77
CA THR A 613 -6.38 42.45 -24.11
C THR A 613 -7.62 43.32 -24.08
N ARG A 614 -7.57 44.47 -23.41
CA ARG A 614 -8.65 45.46 -23.47
C ARG A 614 -8.24 46.68 -24.29
N LYS A 615 -8.87 46.86 -25.46
CA LYS A 615 -8.78 48.11 -26.22
C LYS A 615 -9.85 49.07 -25.73
N LEU A 616 -9.52 50.36 -25.74
CA LEU A 616 -10.41 51.44 -25.31
C LEU A 616 -10.53 52.48 -26.42
N LEU A 617 -11.75 52.88 -26.75
CA LEU A 617 -12.04 53.94 -27.72
C LEU A 617 -12.68 55.13 -26.98
N ALA A 618 -12.12 56.32 -27.14
CA ALA A 618 -12.73 57.56 -26.69
C ALA A 618 -13.57 58.15 -27.84
N VAL A 619 -14.78 58.63 -27.53
CA VAL A 619 -15.75 59.09 -28.54
C VAL A 619 -16.24 60.49 -28.19
N LYS A 620 -16.29 61.35 -29.21
CA LYS A 620 -16.82 62.72 -29.19
C LYS A 620 -18.24 62.74 -29.75
N SER A 621 -19.09 63.61 -29.22
CA SER A 621 -20.42 63.87 -29.78
C SER A 621 -20.38 64.78 -31.01
N ASN A 622 -19.31 65.57 -31.17
CA ASN A 622 -19.04 66.47 -32.30
C ASN A 622 -17.50 66.59 -32.49
N PRO A 623 -16.97 66.77 -33.72
CA PRO A 623 -15.54 66.98 -33.95
C PRO A 623 -14.82 68.01 -33.06
N LYS A 624 -15.53 69.00 -32.54
CA LYS A 624 -15.00 70.07 -31.67
C LYS A 624 -15.30 69.88 -30.18
N SER A 625 -16.06 68.86 -29.79
CA SER A 625 -16.36 68.60 -28.37
C SER A 625 -15.24 67.80 -27.71
N LEU A 626 -15.14 67.90 -26.39
CA LEU A 626 -14.35 66.92 -25.63
C LEU A 626 -15.02 65.53 -25.71
N PRO A 627 -14.26 64.44 -25.64
CA PRO A 627 -14.84 63.10 -25.57
C PRO A 627 -15.70 62.94 -24.32
N ASN A 628 -16.93 62.43 -24.48
CA ASN A 628 -17.89 62.26 -23.39
C ASN A 628 -18.26 60.78 -23.16
N LEU A 629 -17.75 59.88 -23.99
CA LEU A 629 -18.04 58.45 -23.95
C LEU A 629 -16.77 57.63 -24.18
N THR A 630 -16.74 56.44 -23.57
CA THR A 630 -15.75 55.41 -23.87
C THR A 630 -16.44 54.12 -24.31
N ASN A 631 -15.83 53.40 -25.24
CA ASN A 631 -16.22 52.06 -25.67
C ASN A 631 -15.07 51.08 -25.40
N GLN A 632 -15.40 49.85 -25.02
CA GLN A 632 -14.41 48.82 -24.69
C GLN A 632 -14.50 47.65 -25.66
N MET A 633 -13.35 47.09 -26.02
CA MET A 633 -13.26 45.89 -26.83
C MET A 633 -12.27 44.93 -26.18
N TYR A 634 -12.69 43.67 -26.04
CA TYR A 634 -11.90 42.63 -25.41
C TYR A 634 -11.42 41.65 -26.47
N LEU A 635 -10.11 41.44 -26.55
CA LEU A 635 -9.51 40.38 -27.35
C LEU A 635 -9.04 39.27 -26.44
N LEU A 636 -9.23 38.04 -26.90
CA LEU A 636 -8.78 36.85 -26.20
C LEU A 636 -7.91 36.04 -27.15
N ALA A 637 -6.79 35.52 -26.65
CA ALA A 637 -6.01 34.49 -27.33
C ALA A 637 -5.69 33.37 -26.35
N ILE A 638 -5.85 32.13 -26.80
CA ILE A 638 -5.65 30.95 -25.98
C ILE A 638 -4.75 29.99 -26.73
N THR A 639 -3.67 29.59 -26.07
CA THR A 639 -2.76 28.56 -26.57
C THR A 639 -2.50 27.51 -25.50
N ASN A 640 -2.36 26.26 -25.91
CA ASN A 640 -2.01 25.15 -25.04
C ASN A 640 -0.71 24.52 -25.56
N LEU A 641 0.32 24.49 -24.73
CA LEU A 641 1.60 23.85 -25.01
C LEU A 641 1.60 22.49 -24.31
N ALA A 642 1.96 21.43 -25.03
CA ALA A 642 2.11 20.10 -24.48
C ALA A 642 3.47 19.51 -24.87
N GLY A 643 4.10 18.86 -23.90
CA GLY A 643 5.41 18.23 -24.03
C GLY A 643 5.44 16.89 -23.30
N VAL A 644 6.06 15.89 -23.93
CA VAL A 644 6.24 14.56 -23.36
C VAL A 644 7.66 14.12 -23.60
N GLU A 645 8.29 13.58 -22.57
CA GLU A 645 9.64 13.04 -22.61
C GLU A 645 9.66 11.59 -22.14
N ALA A 646 10.38 10.76 -22.86
CA ALA A 646 10.68 9.39 -22.49
C ALA A 646 12.18 9.21 -22.28
N TRP A 647 12.57 8.25 -21.45
CA TRP A 647 13.96 8.06 -21.05
C TRP A 647 14.38 6.59 -21.11
N ASN A 648 15.58 6.35 -21.65
CA ASN A 648 16.29 5.10 -21.41
C ASN A 648 17.20 5.28 -20.20
N SER A 649 16.72 4.94 -19.02
CA SER A 649 17.47 5.07 -17.75
C SER A 649 18.62 4.08 -17.58
N TYR A 650 18.84 3.18 -18.55
CA TYR A 650 19.89 2.16 -18.49
C TYR A 650 21.20 2.63 -19.13
N VAL A 651 22.30 2.04 -18.66
CA VAL A 651 23.66 2.30 -19.17
C VAL A 651 23.97 1.58 -20.49
N THR A 652 22.97 0.95 -21.11
CA THR A 652 23.10 0.18 -22.35
C THR A 652 22.04 0.55 -23.36
N ASN A 653 22.35 0.43 -24.65
CA ASN A 653 21.37 0.66 -25.70
C ASN A 653 20.24 -0.37 -25.63
N TYR A 654 19.01 0.07 -25.89
CA TYR A 654 17.89 -0.87 -25.99
C TYR A 654 18.04 -1.75 -27.24
N PRO A 655 18.02 -3.09 -27.13
CA PRO A 655 18.49 -3.96 -28.20
C PRO A 655 17.50 -4.21 -29.34
N ARG A 656 16.20 -3.95 -29.14
CA ARG A 656 15.12 -4.27 -30.11
C ARG A 656 14.48 -3.01 -30.69
N GLN A 657 13.66 -3.18 -31.73
CA GLN A 657 12.94 -2.07 -32.35
C GLN A 657 11.70 -1.71 -31.53
N LEU A 658 11.57 -0.43 -31.20
CA LEU A 658 10.43 0.10 -30.45
C LEU A 658 9.57 1.01 -31.34
N LEU A 659 8.27 1.02 -31.08
CA LEU A 659 7.41 2.11 -31.50
C LEU A 659 6.93 2.86 -30.27
N LEU A 660 7.26 4.14 -30.23
CA LEU A 660 6.80 5.08 -29.21
C LEU A 660 5.61 5.85 -29.77
N HIS A 661 4.51 5.87 -29.01
CA HIS A 661 3.30 6.58 -29.34
C HIS A 661 2.93 7.61 -28.27
N VAL A 662 2.59 8.81 -28.70
CA VAL A 662 2.02 9.86 -27.86
C VAL A 662 0.77 10.41 -28.53
N GLU A 663 -0.33 10.49 -27.78
CA GLU A 663 -1.53 11.23 -28.13
C GLU A 663 -1.85 12.20 -27.00
N ASP A 664 -2.05 13.47 -27.31
CA ASP A 664 -2.62 14.44 -26.38
C ASP A 664 -3.85 15.08 -27.01
N ARG A 665 -4.95 15.13 -26.27
CA ARG A 665 -6.20 15.74 -26.69
C ARG A 665 -6.60 16.84 -25.73
N CYS A 666 -6.58 18.08 -26.23
CA CYS A 666 -7.01 19.27 -25.54
C CYS A 666 -8.47 19.60 -25.90
N THR A 667 -9.32 19.65 -24.90
CA THR A 667 -10.71 20.13 -25.02
C THR A 667 -10.87 21.42 -24.23
N LEU A 668 -11.33 22.48 -24.91
CA LEU A 668 -11.61 23.77 -24.32
C LEU A 668 -13.09 24.12 -24.53
N ARG A 669 -13.73 24.60 -23.46
CA ARG A 669 -15.05 25.21 -23.49
C ARG A 669 -15.01 26.55 -22.78
N LEU A 670 -15.51 27.57 -23.46
CA LEU A 670 -15.66 28.91 -22.90
C LEU A 670 -17.15 29.27 -22.91
N ASN A 671 -17.69 29.62 -21.74
CA ASN A 671 -19.09 30.01 -21.60
C ASN A 671 -19.19 31.46 -21.10
N ASN A 672 -20.30 32.14 -21.42
CA ASN A 672 -20.63 33.45 -20.84
C ASN A 672 -21.20 33.31 -19.41
N GLN A 673 -21.53 34.45 -18.78
CA GLN A 673 -22.11 34.50 -17.42
C GLN A 673 -23.41 33.69 -17.27
N ALA A 674 -24.21 33.58 -18.34
CA ALA A 674 -25.47 32.82 -18.34
C ALA A 674 -25.27 31.31 -18.63
N GLY A 675 -24.02 30.85 -18.80
CA GLY A 675 -23.70 29.46 -19.12
C GLY A 675 -23.85 29.09 -20.60
N SER A 676 -24.12 30.06 -21.48
CA SER A 676 -24.20 29.81 -22.94
C SER A 676 -22.80 29.62 -23.53
N PRO A 677 -22.59 28.64 -24.44
CA PRO A 677 -21.30 28.39 -25.04
C PRO A 677 -20.89 29.51 -26.00
N LEU A 678 -19.70 30.08 -25.78
CA LEU A 678 -19.07 31.09 -26.66
C LEU A 678 -18.02 30.46 -27.58
N LEU A 679 -17.34 29.41 -27.11
CA LEU A 679 -16.32 28.69 -27.86
C LEU A 679 -16.26 27.24 -27.38
N PHE A 680 -16.15 26.31 -28.32
CA PHE A 680 -15.82 24.92 -28.05
C PHE A 680 -14.76 24.46 -29.04
N VAL A 681 -13.63 23.99 -28.52
CA VAL A 681 -12.51 23.52 -29.32
C VAL A 681 -12.10 22.15 -28.80
N ASN A 682 -11.91 21.20 -29.71
CA ASN A 682 -11.37 19.88 -29.39
C ASN A 682 -10.30 19.57 -30.42
N VAL A 683 -9.05 19.72 -30.01
CA VAL A 683 -7.88 19.49 -30.85
C VAL A 683 -6.99 18.43 -30.21
N GLY A 684 -6.21 17.74 -31.00
CA GLY A 684 -5.24 16.80 -30.47
C GLY A 684 -4.10 16.59 -31.44
N MET A 685 -3.07 15.95 -30.93
CA MET A 685 -1.91 15.54 -31.70
C MET A 685 -1.67 14.05 -31.49
N ILE A 686 -1.09 13.42 -32.50
CA ILE A 686 -0.65 12.03 -32.43
C ILE A 686 0.74 11.99 -33.05
N THR A 687 1.71 11.47 -32.30
CA THR A 687 3.06 11.18 -32.80
C THR A 687 3.34 9.70 -32.66
N ASN A 688 3.86 9.09 -33.74
CA ASN A 688 4.44 7.76 -33.72
C ASN A 688 5.91 7.88 -34.11
N GLN A 689 6.80 7.48 -33.21
CA GLN A 689 8.24 7.45 -33.45
C GLN A 689 8.71 5.99 -33.49
N LEU A 690 9.20 5.58 -34.66
CA LEU A 690 9.88 4.29 -34.80
C LEU A 690 11.33 4.45 -34.35
N ILE A 691 11.75 3.64 -33.38
CA ILE A 691 13.10 3.65 -32.83
C ILE A 691 13.78 2.35 -33.25
N PRO A 692 14.78 2.40 -34.16
CA PRO A 692 15.46 1.20 -34.63
C PRO A 692 16.18 0.43 -33.50
N PRO A 693 16.49 -0.85 -33.71
CA PRO A 693 17.29 -1.63 -32.76
C PRO A 693 18.61 -0.93 -32.40
N LYS A 694 18.94 -0.88 -31.11
CA LYS A 694 20.15 -0.23 -30.56
C LYS A 694 20.26 1.28 -30.79
N ALA A 695 19.23 1.94 -31.33
CA ALA A 695 19.22 3.38 -31.57
C ALA A 695 18.90 4.21 -30.33
N TRP A 696 18.14 3.67 -29.37
CA TRP A 696 17.94 4.31 -28.08
C TRP A 696 19.17 4.06 -27.20
N GLY A 697 20.07 5.04 -27.18
CA GLY A 697 21.33 5.02 -26.46
C GLY A 697 21.17 5.05 -24.93
N PRO A 698 22.27 4.88 -24.20
CA PRO A 698 22.26 4.82 -22.75
C PRO A 698 21.99 6.20 -22.15
N LEU A 699 21.18 6.27 -21.09
CA LEU A 699 20.81 7.51 -20.41
C LEU A 699 20.18 8.58 -21.35
N GLN A 700 19.69 8.18 -22.52
CA GLN A 700 19.23 9.08 -23.56
C GLN A 700 17.73 9.41 -23.41
N PHE A 701 17.39 10.68 -23.52
CA PHE A 701 16.02 11.17 -23.61
C PHE A 701 15.50 11.17 -25.05
N GLN A 702 14.20 10.91 -25.20
CA GLN A 702 13.45 11.07 -26.43
C GLN A 702 12.30 12.04 -26.15
N VAL A 703 12.21 13.12 -26.95
CA VAL A 703 11.13 14.12 -26.83
C VAL A 703 10.23 13.98 -28.06
N PRO A 704 9.29 13.01 -28.06
CA PRO A 704 8.39 12.75 -29.18
C PRO A 704 7.41 13.91 -29.45
N VAL A 705 7.13 14.72 -28.43
CA VAL A 705 6.17 15.82 -28.49
C VAL A 705 6.73 17.02 -27.74
N ALA A 706 6.80 18.15 -28.43
CA ALA A 706 7.02 19.48 -27.87
C ALA A 706 6.40 20.52 -28.81
N THR A 707 5.10 20.77 -28.68
CA THR A 707 4.37 21.65 -29.62
C THR A 707 3.24 22.43 -28.93
N ASN A 708 2.73 23.45 -29.62
CA ASN A 708 1.66 24.32 -29.15
C ASN A 708 0.42 24.23 -30.05
N PHE A 709 -0.74 24.06 -29.42
CA PHE A 709 -2.04 24.25 -30.02
C PHE A 709 -2.48 25.70 -29.87
N VAL A 710 -2.85 26.33 -30.99
CA VAL A 710 -3.57 27.61 -30.95
C VAL A 710 -5.06 27.29 -30.88
N LEU A 711 -5.66 27.52 -29.70
CA LEU A 711 -7.08 27.24 -29.45
C LEU A 711 -7.96 28.43 -29.83
N LEU A 712 -7.44 29.65 -29.69
CA LEU A 712 -8.07 30.89 -30.13
C LEU A 712 -6.98 31.88 -30.50
N THR A 713 -7.06 32.47 -31.70
CA THR A 713 -6.14 33.54 -32.11
C THR A 713 -6.55 34.86 -31.44
N ASN A 714 -5.85 35.99 -31.66
CA ASN A 714 -6.29 37.28 -31.09
C ASN A 714 -7.65 37.71 -31.68
N GLU A 715 -8.73 37.25 -31.09
CA GLU A 715 -10.09 37.43 -31.58
C GLU A 715 -10.91 38.30 -30.64
N THR A 716 -11.77 39.12 -31.23
CA THR A 716 -12.63 40.06 -30.50
C THR A 716 -13.84 39.34 -29.95
N TYR A 717 -14.11 39.54 -28.66
CA TYR A 717 -15.32 39.09 -28.00
C TYR A 717 -16.55 39.90 -28.43
N THR A 718 -17.63 39.20 -28.74
CA THR A 718 -18.98 39.72 -28.95
C THR A 718 -19.96 38.91 -28.08
N PRO A 719 -21.17 39.41 -27.79
CA PRO A 719 -22.19 38.66 -27.05
C PRO A 719 -22.53 37.29 -27.66
N PHE A 720 -22.23 37.08 -28.95
CA PHE A 720 -22.54 35.86 -29.70
C PHE A 720 -21.32 34.94 -29.92
N GLY A 721 -20.11 35.34 -29.53
CA GLY A 721 -18.89 34.55 -29.73
C GLY A 721 -17.64 35.39 -30.03
N PHE A 722 -16.64 34.77 -30.65
CA PHE A 722 -15.37 35.39 -31.03
C PHE A 722 -15.28 35.59 -32.53
N VAL A 723 -14.75 36.76 -32.95
CA VAL A 723 -14.66 37.15 -34.36
C VAL A 723 -13.34 37.86 -34.65
N THR A 724 -12.79 37.61 -35.84
CA THR A 724 -11.60 38.30 -36.36
C THR A 724 -11.99 39.65 -36.99
N ASN A 725 -11.11 40.65 -36.91
CA ASN A 725 -11.26 41.96 -37.60
C ASN A 725 -12.55 42.73 -37.28
N GLN A 726 -13.06 42.60 -36.06
CA GLN A 726 -14.27 43.29 -35.62
C GLN A 726 -14.09 44.81 -35.61
N ILE A 727 -15.02 45.51 -36.27
CA ILE A 727 -15.17 46.98 -36.15
C ILE A 727 -15.82 47.28 -34.80
N TRP A 728 -15.48 48.42 -34.18
CA TRP A 728 -16.11 48.85 -32.94
C TRP A 728 -17.64 48.83 -33.02
N ASP A 729 -18.27 47.90 -32.30
CA ASP A 729 -19.73 47.74 -32.20
C ASP A 729 -20.32 48.72 -31.18
N SER A 730 -21.65 48.85 -31.18
CA SER A 730 -22.48 49.58 -30.23
C SER A 730 -22.08 49.33 -28.77
N LEU A 731 -21.57 50.41 -28.14
CA LEU A 731 -21.31 50.62 -26.71
C LEU A 731 -21.26 49.37 -25.81
N ASN A 732 -20.16 48.62 -25.87
CA ASN A 732 -19.86 47.59 -24.86
C ASN A 732 -19.22 48.26 -23.64
N ARG A 733 -19.97 48.33 -22.53
CA ARG A 733 -19.59 49.09 -21.32
C ARG A 733 -19.20 48.22 -20.13
N GLY A 734 -19.42 46.91 -20.19
CA GLY A 734 -19.20 45.97 -19.09
C GLY A 734 -17.94 45.11 -19.30
N MET A 735 -17.35 44.65 -18.20
CA MET A 735 -16.32 43.60 -18.25
C MET A 735 -17.01 42.23 -18.46
N PRO A 736 -16.60 41.43 -19.46
CA PRO A 736 -17.23 40.15 -19.71
C PRO A 736 -16.86 39.14 -18.62
N LEU A 737 -17.84 38.37 -18.13
CA LEU A 737 -17.61 37.26 -17.23
C LEU A 737 -17.59 35.96 -18.04
N TRP A 738 -16.41 35.34 -18.11
CA TRP A 738 -16.21 34.07 -18.80
C TRP A 738 -15.91 32.95 -17.80
N THR A 739 -16.48 31.78 -18.05
CA THR A 739 -16.08 30.54 -17.42
C THR A 739 -15.32 29.71 -18.43
N LEU A 740 -14.03 29.48 -18.17
CA LEU A 740 -13.17 28.62 -18.98
C LEU A 740 -13.12 27.24 -18.34
N SER A 741 -13.34 26.21 -19.14
CA SER A 741 -13.12 24.80 -18.83
C SER A 741 -12.10 24.27 -19.82
N ILE A 742 -10.97 23.78 -19.34
CA ILE A 742 -9.95 23.13 -20.19
C ILE A 742 -9.57 21.76 -19.63
N THR A 743 -9.33 20.81 -20.52
CA THR A 743 -8.89 19.45 -20.15
C THR A 743 -7.90 18.93 -21.19
N ASN A 744 -6.80 18.37 -20.72
CA ASN A 744 -5.81 17.67 -21.54
C ASN A 744 -5.82 16.19 -21.18
N ARG A 745 -5.85 15.34 -22.21
CA ARG A 745 -5.92 13.88 -22.06
C ARG A 745 -4.74 13.28 -22.79
N LEU A 746 -3.78 12.80 -22.01
CA LEU A 746 -2.57 12.18 -22.52
C LEU A 746 -2.72 10.66 -22.57
N ILE A 747 -2.27 10.08 -23.68
CA ILE A 747 -1.96 8.66 -23.81
C ILE A 747 -0.52 8.54 -24.29
N TYR A 748 0.28 7.86 -23.50
CA TYR A 748 1.64 7.48 -23.84
C TYR A 748 1.72 5.96 -23.84
N TYR A 749 2.36 5.38 -24.83
CA TYR A 749 2.82 4.01 -24.72
C TYR A 749 4.01 3.72 -25.62
N VAL A 750 4.83 2.76 -25.20
CA VAL A 750 5.89 2.19 -26.00
C VAL A 750 5.70 0.68 -26.08
N TYR A 751 5.86 0.13 -27.28
CA TYR A 751 5.77 -1.31 -27.47
C TYR A 751 6.92 -1.81 -28.35
N ASP A 752 7.36 -3.02 -28.05
CA ASP A 752 8.28 -3.79 -28.87
C ASP A 752 7.54 -4.29 -30.11
N THR A 753 8.06 -3.92 -31.27
CA THR A 753 7.51 -4.32 -32.57
C THR A 753 7.94 -5.73 -33.00
N GLY A 754 8.87 -6.37 -32.29
CA GLY A 754 9.25 -7.75 -32.60
C GLY A 754 10.19 -8.42 -31.59
N ALA A 755 9.66 -9.45 -30.93
CA ALA A 755 10.49 -10.50 -30.32
C ALA A 755 10.19 -11.92 -30.86
N LEU A 756 8.94 -12.26 -31.22
CA LEU A 756 8.55 -13.59 -31.76
C LEU A 756 7.24 -13.51 -32.57
N GLY A 757 7.08 -12.50 -33.45
CA GLY A 757 5.90 -12.36 -34.32
C GLY A 757 4.64 -11.75 -33.68
N THR A 758 4.68 -11.35 -32.41
CA THR A 758 3.59 -10.60 -31.74
C THR A 758 4.17 -9.36 -31.06
N ALA A 759 3.65 -8.17 -31.38
CA ALA A 759 4.03 -6.92 -30.73
C ALA A 759 3.61 -6.93 -29.25
N ARG A 760 4.45 -6.36 -28.37
CA ARG A 760 4.24 -6.40 -26.92
C ARG A 760 4.44 -5.02 -26.30
N LEU A 761 3.45 -4.59 -25.55
CA LEU A 761 3.52 -3.36 -24.77
C LEU A 761 4.62 -3.47 -23.70
N ILE A 762 5.34 -2.37 -23.49
CA ILE A 762 6.42 -2.25 -22.51
C ILE A 762 6.02 -1.27 -21.40
N ASP A 763 5.57 -0.09 -21.81
CA ASP A 763 5.15 0.96 -20.89
C ASP A 763 3.90 1.65 -21.44
N TYR A 764 3.07 2.15 -20.52
CA TYR A 764 1.80 2.80 -20.79
C TYR A 764 1.47 3.80 -19.70
N ALA A 765 1.04 4.98 -20.11
CA ALA A 765 0.46 5.98 -19.23
C ALA A 765 -0.80 6.58 -19.85
N SER A 766 -1.80 6.83 -19.01
CA SER A 766 -3.07 7.43 -19.38
C SER A 766 -3.44 8.46 -18.33
N PHE A 767 -3.48 9.73 -18.72
CA PHE A 767 -3.82 10.82 -17.84
C PHE A 767 -5.06 11.55 -18.34
N SER A 768 -5.89 11.95 -17.38
CA SER A 768 -6.92 12.95 -17.60
C SER A 768 -6.61 14.08 -16.64
N SER A 769 -6.37 15.29 -17.16
CA SER A 769 -6.27 16.45 -16.29
C SER A 769 -7.59 16.68 -15.57
N VAL A 770 -7.53 17.36 -14.41
CA VAL A 770 -8.73 17.84 -13.73
C VAL A 770 -9.39 18.88 -14.64
N GLN A 771 -10.71 18.76 -14.87
CA GLN A 771 -11.47 19.82 -15.53
C GLN A 771 -11.43 21.06 -14.64
N GLN A 772 -10.66 22.06 -15.05
CA GLN A 772 -10.57 23.32 -14.31
C GLN A 772 -11.65 24.27 -14.81
N ASP A 773 -12.77 24.35 -14.08
CA ASP A 773 -13.77 25.38 -14.31
C ASP A 773 -13.36 26.65 -13.57
N THR A 774 -12.93 27.67 -14.32
CA THR A 774 -12.41 28.90 -13.73
C THR A 774 -13.14 30.11 -14.27
N ASN A 775 -13.60 30.98 -13.36
CA ASN A 775 -14.01 32.32 -13.74
C ASN A 775 -12.77 33.12 -14.13
N VAL A 776 -12.62 33.38 -15.43
CA VAL A 776 -11.41 33.97 -16.00
C VAL A 776 -11.11 35.32 -15.36
N MET A 777 -12.11 36.18 -15.19
CA MET A 777 -11.90 37.53 -14.65
C MET A 777 -11.58 37.52 -13.16
N GLN A 778 -12.20 36.65 -12.38
CA GLN A 778 -11.86 36.52 -10.97
C GLN A 778 -10.41 36.05 -10.80
N THR A 779 -10.00 35.04 -11.57
CA THR A 779 -8.63 34.51 -11.53
C THR A 779 -7.62 35.50 -12.07
N LEU A 780 -7.98 36.28 -13.09
CA LEU A 780 -7.19 37.42 -13.56
C LEU A 780 -6.96 38.42 -12.43
N LEU A 781 -8.01 38.89 -11.76
CA LEU A 781 -7.89 39.88 -10.69
C LEU A 781 -7.10 39.36 -9.48
N LEU A 782 -7.28 38.09 -9.11
CA LEU A 782 -6.48 37.44 -8.07
C LEU A 782 -5.01 37.36 -8.46
N GLY A 783 -4.74 36.94 -9.69
CA GLY A 783 -3.39 36.78 -10.23
C GLY A 783 -2.62 38.09 -10.37
N LEU A 784 -3.33 39.17 -10.69
CA LEU A 784 -2.69 40.47 -10.93
C LEU A 784 -2.39 41.27 -9.66
N ARG A 785 -2.86 40.86 -8.46
CA ARG A 785 -2.86 41.71 -7.22
C ARG A 785 -1.55 42.41 -6.87
N ASN A 786 -0.40 41.83 -7.23
CA ASN A 786 0.93 42.36 -6.94
C ASN A 786 1.73 42.78 -8.19
N THR A 787 1.05 42.91 -9.33
CA THR A 787 1.66 43.31 -10.60
C THR A 787 1.23 44.74 -10.96
N PRO A 788 2.05 45.53 -11.68
CA PRO A 788 1.60 46.86 -12.11
C PRO A 788 0.43 46.79 -13.12
N MET A 789 0.19 45.63 -13.73
CA MET A 789 -0.94 45.38 -14.62
C MET A 789 -2.29 45.36 -13.88
N ALA A 790 -2.32 45.09 -12.56
CA ALA A 790 -3.55 45.13 -11.77
C ALA A 790 -4.24 46.50 -11.82
N LEU A 791 -3.47 47.59 -11.89
CA LEU A 791 -3.99 48.95 -11.91
C LEU A 791 -5.01 49.18 -13.04
N PHE A 792 -4.85 48.50 -14.17
CA PHE A 792 -5.73 48.66 -15.34
C PHE A 792 -7.01 47.83 -15.27
N TRP A 793 -7.08 46.84 -14.38
CA TRP A 793 -8.21 45.92 -14.26
C TRP A 793 -9.07 46.17 -13.01
N GLN A 794 -8.78 47.22 -12.24
CA GLN A 794 -9.56 47.59 -11.06
C GLN A 794 -10.99 48.01 -11.41
N LEU A 795 -11.94 47.41 -10.69
CA LEU A 795 -13.36 47.74 -10.75
C LEU A 795 -13.69 48.87 -9.76
N GLY A 796 -14.58 49.78 -10.14
CA GLY A 796 -15.08 50.84 -9.25
C GLY A 796 -16.23 50.33 -8.37
N PRO A 797 -16.41 50.86 -7.15
CA PRO A 797 -17.60 50.58 -6.36
C PRO A 797 -18.85 51.19 -7.01
N ASN A 798 -19.92 50.39 -7.12
CA ASN A 798 -21.30 50.79 -7.43
C ASN A 798 -21.46 51.98 -8.39
N GLY A 799 -21.04 51.83 -9.65
CA GLY A 799 -21.32 52.81 -10.72
C GLY A 799 -20.41 54.04 -10.77
N SER A 800 -19.35 54.09 -9.97
CA SER A 800 -18.30 55.12 -10.08
C SER A 800 -17.38 54.88 -11.29
N ALA A 801 -16.65 55.93 -11.73
CA ALA A 801 -15.66 55.82 -12.80
C ALA A 801 -14.73 54.62 -12.56
N MET A 802 -14.65 53.68 -13.51
CA MET A 802 -13.85 52.46 -13.36
C MET A 802 -12.36 52.84 -13.29
N PRO A 803 -11.68 52.70 -12.13
CA PRO A 803 -10.31 53.15 -11.95
C PRO A 803 -9.36 52.51 -12.97
N GLY A 804 -9.63 51.27 -13.37
CA GLY A 804 -8.88 50.58 -14.42
C GLY A 804 -8.92 51.25 -15.80
N ILE A 805 -10.06 51.84 -16.17
CA ILE A 805 -10.22 52.59 -17.43
C ILE A 805 -9.49 53.94 -17.32
N THR A 806 -9.67 54.64 -16.21
CA THR A 806 -8.96 55.91 -15.93
C THR A 806 -7.44 55.71 -15.97
N ASN A 807 -6.93 54.65 -15.35
CA ASN A 807 -5.51 54.32 -15.35
C ASN A 807 -4.99 54.01 -16.77
N GLN A 808 -5.80 53.32 -17.60
CA GLN A 808 -5.44 53.08 -19.01
C GLN A 808 -5.37 54.40 -19.81
N ILE A 809 -6.29 55.34 -19.55
CA ILE A 809 -6.28 56.67 -20.16
C ILE A 809 -5.06 57.48 -19.69
N MET A 810 -4.76 57.48 -18.40
CA MET A 810 -3.60 58.18 -17.83
C MET A 810 -2.27 57.60 -18.35
N ALA A 811 -2.17 56.28 -18.52
CA ALA A 811 -1.02 55.64 -19.16
C ALA A 811 -0.88 56.04 -20.63
N SER A 812 -2.01 56.04 -21.35
CA SER A 812 -2.09 56.40 -22.77
C SER A 812 -1.76 57.87 -23.05
N THR A 813 -1.90 58.75 -22.06
CA THR A 813 -1.55 60.17 -22.13
C THR A 813 -0.19 60.50 -21.50
N GLY A 814 0.52 59.50 -20.96
CA GLY A 814 1.82 59.70 -20.30
C GLY A 814 1.78 60.29 -18.90
N ARG A 815 0.58 60.51 -18.36
CA ARG A 815 0.38 60.99 -17.00
C ARG A 815 0.59 59.90 -15.94
N LEU A 816 0.52 58.63 -16.35
CA LEU A 816 0.93 57.48 -15.55
C LEU A 816 2.19 56.84 -16.17
N PRO A 817 3.38 56.99 -15.56
CA PRO A 817 4.61 56.43 -16.09
C PRO A 817 4.59 54.90 -16.00
N LEU A 818 4.89 54.23 -17.12
CA LEU A 818 4.94 52.76 -17.21
C LEU A 818 6.35 52.25 -17.45
N PRO A 819 6.77 51.16 -16.76
CA PRO A 819 7.99 50.43 -17.11
C PRO A 819 7.98 50.00 -18.59
N PRO A 820 9.13 50.05 -19.30
CA PRO A 820 9.23 49.63 -20.70
C PRO A 820 8.72 48.20 -20.96
N ALA A 821 8.85 47.30 -19.98
CA ALA A 821 8.41 45.90 -20.08
C ALA A 821 6.87 45.70 -20.12
N ILE A 822 6.08 46.73 -19.77
CA ILE A 822 4.61 46.64 -19.74
C ILE A 822 3.99 47.15 -21.04
N TRP A 823 4.63 48.13 -21.66
CA TRP A 823 4.18 48.72 -22.91
C TRP A 823 5.16 48.35 -24.02
N THR A 824 5.12 47.07 -24.41
CA THR A 824 6.03 46.45 -25.40
C THR A 824 5.59 46.67 -26.86
N SER A 825 4.30 46.95 -27.09
CA SER A 825 3.75 47.38 -28.37
C SER A 825 2.70 48.46 -28.13
N ALA A 826 2.84 49.65 -28.71
CA ALA A 826 1.68 50.53 -28.86
C ALA A 826 0.78 49.91 -29.93
N ASP A 827 -0.53 49.88 -29.73
CA ASP A 827 -1.44 49.53 -30.82
C ASP A 827 -1.35 50.68 -31.84
N PHE A 828 -0.47 50.53 -32.83
CA PHE A 828 -0.16 51.55 -33.82
C PHE A 828 -1.34 51.69 -34.78
N SER A 829 -1.85 52.91 -34.95
CA SER A 829 -2.66 53.20 -36.13
C SER A 829 -1.74 53.10 -37.36
N PRO A 830 -1.99 52.19 -38.34
CA PRO A 830 -1.01 51.82 -39.38
C PRO A 830 -0.59 52.95 -40.33
N TRP A 831 -1.26 54.11 -40.28
CA TRP A 831 -1.21 55.12 -41.32
C TRP A 831 -0.29 56.31 -41.05
N MET A 832 0.41 56.36 -39.90
CA MET A 832 1.00 57.63 -39.45
C MET A 832 2.46 57.60 -38.98
N GLY A 833 3.18 56.47 -39.02
CA GLY A 833 4.64 56.46 -38.81
C GLY A 833 5.13 57.00 -37.45
N TYR A 834 4.39 56.73 -36.36
CA TYR A 834 4.61 57.40 -35.07
C TYR A 834 5.10 56.49 -33.93
N ASP A 835 6.14 56.99 -33.25
CA ASP A 835 6.76 56.49 -32.02
C ASP A 835 5.81 56.65 -30.80
N LYS A 836 6.01 55.86 -29.75
CA LYS A 836 5.25 55.81 -28.49
C LYS A 836 4.90 57.21 -27.96
N GLN A 837 5.87 58.13 -27.93
CA GLN A 837 5.69 59.50 -27.43
C GLN A 837 4.71 60.32 -28.30
N LYS A 838 4.71 60.11 -29.61
CA LYS A 838 3.82 60.80 -30.54
C LYS A 838 2.38 60.32 -30.41
N SER A 839 2.17 59.01 -30.27
CA SER A 839 0.83 58.45 -30.02
C SER A 839 0.23 58.96 -28.71
N MET A 840 1.05 59.14 -27.67
CA MET A 840 0.60 59.68 -26.38
C MET A 840 0.16 61.14 -26.49
N ALA A 841 0.97 61.98 -27.13
CA ALA A 841 0.64 63.39 -27.35
C ALA A 841 -0.65 63.53 -28.18
N PHE A 842 -0.81 62.70 -29.21
CA PHE A 842 -1.97 62.71 -30.08
C PHE A 842 -3.27 62.36 -29.35
N PHE A 843 -3.24 61.28 -28.58
CA PHE A 843 -4.39 60.85 -27.78
C PHE A 843 -4.72 61.85 -26.68
N GLU A 844 -3.71 62.49 -26.07
CA GLU A 844 -3.92 63.52 -25.05
C GLU A 844 -4.62 64.76 -25.61
N ASP A 845 -4.20 65.24 -26.78
CA ASP A 845 -4.83 66.39 -27.44
C ASP A 845 -6.24 66.04 -27.93
N PHE A 846 -6.49 64.79 -28.35
CA PHE A 846 -7.85 64.31 -28.65
C PHE A 846 -8.77 64.39 -27.43
N LEU A 847 -8.26 64.02 -26.24
CA LEU A 847 -9.03 63.97 -24.98
C LEU A 847 -9.28 65.34 -24.35
N TYR A 848 -8.27 66.22 -24.31
CA TYR A 848 -8.33 67.47 -23.54
C TYR A 848 -8.45 68.73 -24.41
N GLY A 849 -8.36 68.57 -25.74
CA GLY A 849 -8.30 69.69 -26.66
C GLY A 849 -6.91 70.32 -26.72
N TYR A 850 -6.69 71.11 -27.76
CA TYR A 850 -5.44 71.83 -27.99
C TYR A 850 -5.28 72.96 -26.95
N THR A 851 -4.25 72.88 -26.11
CA THR A 851 -3.86 73.98 -25.22
C THR A 851 -2.65 74.71 -25.80
N THR A 852 -2.89 75.87 -26.41
CA THR A 852 -1.84 76.80 -26.86
C THR A 852 -0.95 77.20 -25.67
N GLY A 853 0.31 76.76 -25.65
CA GLY A 853 1.32 77.24 -24.67
C GLY A 853 2.21 76.18 -24.02
N SER A 854 2.02 74.90 -24.30
CA SER A 854 2.90 73.83 -23.79
C SER A 854 4.06 73.59 -24.76
N ASN A 855 5.32 73.70 -24.35
CA ASN A 855 6.49 73.26 -25.14
C ASN A 855 6.37 71.75 -25.41
N ARG A 856 5.72 71.37 -26.51
CA ARG A 856 5.55 69.98 -26.96
C ARG A 856 6.27 69.77 -28.28
N VAL A 857 6.85 68.58 -28.42
CA VAL A 857 7.76 68.19 -29.51
C VAL A 857 7.03 67.99 -30.86
N TYR A 858 5.68 67.99 -30.89
CA TYR A 858 4.88 67.64 -32.07
C TYR A 858 3.59 68.48 -32.19
N ASP A 859 3.33 69.06 -33.36
CA ASP A 859 2.20 69.96 -33.63
C ASP A 859 1.08 69.24 -34.42
N ILE A 860 -0.09 69.05 -33.81
CA ILE A 860 -1.27 68.41 -34.42
C ILE A 860 -1.95 69.31 -35.44
N GLU A 861 -1.82 70.64 -35.35
CA GLU A 861 -2.44 71.54 -36.33
C GLU A 861 -1.83 71.37 -37.73
N SER A 862 -0.55 70.97 -37.79
CA SER A 862 0.20 70.69 -39.02
C SER A 862 -0.24 69.43 -39.79
N LEU A 863 -1.09 68.57 -39.20
CA LEU A 863 -1.55 67.35 -39.86
C LEU A 863 -2.68 67.61 -40.87
N PRO A 864 -2.68 66.93 -42.03
CA PRO A 864 -3.81 66.91 -42.96
C PRO A 864 -5.13 66.54 -42.26
N GLN A 865 -6.24 67.19 -42.64
CA GLN A 865 -7.55 67.03 -41.99
C GLN A 865 -8.10 65.60 -42.06
N ASN A 866 -7.69 64.82 -43.08
CA ASN A 866 -7.99 63.40 -43.25
C ASN A 866 -7.18 62.46 -42.34
N GLN A 867 -6.20 62.99 -41.60
CA GLN A 867 -5.37 62.25 -40.65
C GLN A 867 -5.71 62.56 -39.18
N LYS A 868 -6.67 63.47 -38.91
CA LYS A 868 -7.12 63.79 -37.53
C LYS A 868 -8.31 62.91 -37.13
N PRO A 869 -8.29 62.24 -35.96
CA PRO A 869 -9.46 61.54 -35.42
C PRO A 869 -10.51 62.58 -35.03
N LEU A 870 -11.56 62.70 -35.84
CA LEU A 870 -12.61 63.71 -35.62
C LEU A 870 -13.64 63.23 -34.60
N PHE A 871 -14.05 61.96 -34.67
CA PHE A 871 -15.17 61.45 -33.86
C PHE A 871 -14.76 60.45 -32.79
N ASN A 872 -13.70 59.69 -33.03
CA ASN A 872 -13.23 58.68 -32.12
C ASN A 872 -11.71 58.49 -32.25
N ASP A 873 -11.07 58.13 -31.14
CA ASP A 873 -9.66 57.78 -31.12
C ASP A 873 -9.42 56.64 -30.14
N GLN A 874 -8.53 55.72 -30.50
CA GLN A 874 -8.21 54.56 -29.66
C GLN A 874 -7.07 54.91 -28.72
N ALA A 875 -7.21 54.52 -27.45
CA ALA A 875 -6.11 54.57 -26.49
C ALA A 875 -4.87 53.81 -27.03
N PRO A 876 -3.70 54.47 -27.14
CA PRO A 876 -2.47 53.83 -27.63
C PRO A 876 -1.95 52.69 -26.75
N PHE A 877 -2.24 52.71 -25.44
CA PHE A 877 -1.88 51.64 -24.52
C PHE A 877 -3.06 50.68 -24.30
N SER A 878 -2.82 49.40 -24.59
CA SER A 878 -3.76 48.30 -24.35
C SER A 878 -3.18 47.35 -23.30
N PRO A 879 -3.79 47.22 -22.10
CA PRO A 879 -3.34 46.27 -21.10
C PRO A 879 -3.61 44.84 -21.57
N SER A 880 -2.56 44.01 -21.60
CA SER A 880 -2.60 42.63 -22.11
C SER A 880 -2.00 41.61 -21.13
N PRO A 881 -2.62 41.37 -19.96
CA PRO A 881 -2.17 40.30 -19.05
C PRO A 881 -2.24 38.91 -19.71
N ILE A 882 -1.33 38.02 -19.30
CA ILE A 882 -1.29 36.62 -19.71
C ILE A 882 -1.42 35.72 -18.48
N LEU A 883 -2.50 34.95 -18.40
CA LEU A 883 -2.68 33.92 -17.39
C LEU A 883 -2.06 32.61 -17.86
N TYR A 884 -1.39 31.90 -16.96
CA TYR A 884 -0.84 30.57 -17.22
C TYR A 884 -1.48 29.54 -16.30
N TYR A 885 -1.85 28.41 -16.88
CA TYR A 885 -2.23 27.19 -16.17
C TYR A 885 -1.20 26.13 -16.53
N VAL A 886 -0.43 25.68 -15.55
CA VAL A 886 0.64 24.70 -15.75
C VAL A 886 0.31 23.45 -14.96
N GLU A 887 0.38 22.30 -15.63
CA GLU A 887 0.34 20.99 -15.02
C GLU A 887 1.55 20.20 -15.52
N ARG A 888 2.33 19.65 -14.58
CA ARG A 888 3.49 18.83 -14.89
C ARG A 888 3.51 17.60 -14.03
N GLY A 889 4.07 16.53 -14.57
CA GLY A 889 4.30 15.29 -13.86
C GLY A 889 5.62 14.66 -14.27
N GLN A 890 6.41 14.21 -13.29
CA GLN A 890 7.69 13.55 -13.52
C GLN A 890 7.72 12.20 -12.79
N ALA A 891 8.21 11.17 -13.48
CA ALA A 891 8.40 9.85 -12.91
C ALA A 891 9.58 9.84 -11.94
N ASN A 892 9.36 9.32 -10.73
CA ASN A 892 10.42 9.20 -9.71
C ASN A 892 11.25 7.91 -9.86
N ASP A 893 10.68 6.87 -10.46
CA ASP A 893 11.28 5.54 -10.64
C ASP A 893 10.95 4.95 -12.04
N PRO A 894 11.95 4.56 -12.85
CA PRO A 894 11.71 3.91 -14.14
C PRO A 894 10.96 2.55 -14.07
N LEU A 895 10.73 1.95 -12.89
CA LEU A 895 10.19 0.60 -12.73
C LEU A 895 8.77 0.53 -12.16
N VAL A 896 8.14 1.67 -11.89
CA VAL A 896 6.80 1.75 -11.29
C VAL A 896 5.86 2.43 -12.26
N HIS A 897 4.67 1.86 -12.50
CA HIS A 897 3.63 2.55 -13.27
C HIS A 897 2.81 3.45 -12.36
N TYR A 898 2.29 4.52 -12.94
CA TYR A 898 1.80 5.67 -12.20
C TYR A 898 0.36 6.02 -12.55
N VAL A 899 -0.35 6.55 -11.55
CA VAL A 899 -1.47 7.47 -11.81
C VAL A 899 -0.97 8.90 -11.75
N LEU A 900 -1.73 9.85 -12.29
CA LEU A 900 -1.34 11.26 -12.36
C LEU A 900 -0.91 11.83 -10.99
N SER A 901 -1.59 11.44 -9.90
CA SER A 901 -1.26 11.89 -8.54
C SER A 901 0.10 11.39 -8.03
N ASP A 902 0.68 10.35 -8.63
CA ASP A 902 2.04 9.88 -8.28
C ASP A 902 3.14 10.71 -8.94
N LEU A 903 2.81 11.44 -10.01
CA LEU A 903 3.76 12.20 -10.83
C LEU A 903 3.81 13.68 -10.46
N GLN A 904 2.79 14.19 -9.77
CA GLN A 904 2.71 15.60 -9.42
C GLN A 904 3.78 15.95 -8.38
N PRO A 905 4.69 16.91 -8.66
CA PRO A 905 5.46 17.54 -7.60
C PRO A 905 4.44 18.23 -6.69
N GLY A 906 4.53 18.05 -5.36
CA GLY A 906 3.49 18.36 -4.37
C GLY A 906 2.95 19.81 -4.28
N VAL A 907 3.15 20.66 -5.29
CA VAL A 907 2.52 21.97 -5.42
C VAL A 907 2.15 22.27 -6.89
N SER A 908 0.88 22.04 -7.27
CA SER A 908 0.30 22.67 -8.46
C SER A 908 0.08 24.16 -8.13
N THR A 909 1.05 24.99 -8.47
CA THR A 909 0.95 26.43 -8.21
C THR A 909 0.38 27.14 -9.43
N ASN A 910 -0.70 27.89 -9.24
CA ASN A 910 -1.07 28.99 -10.14
C ASN A 910 -0.01 30.11 -9.99
N VAL A 911 1.23 29.86 -10.43
CA VAL A 911 2.30 30.87 -10.37
C VAL A 911 2.11 31.84 -11.52
N TRP A 912 2.26 33.12 -11.22
CA TRP A 912 2.69 34.11 -12.19
C TRP A 912 4.21 34.17 -12.15
N PRO A 913 4.93 33.63 -13.15
CA PRO A 913 6.36 33.84 -13.19
C PRO A 913 6.66 35.06 -14.05
N ALA A 914 7.23 36.08 -13.44
CA ALA A 914 8.18 36.90 -14.17
C ALA A 914 9.35 35.95 -14.55
N ASN A 915 9.37 35.52 -15.82
CA ASN A 915 10.39 34.65 -16.42
C ASN A 915 10.52 33.22 -15.88
N ILE A 916 9.59 32.32 -16.24
CA ILE A 916 9.92 30.90 -16.36
C ILE A 916 9.70 30.54 -17.83
N PRO A 917 10.77 30.47 -18.67
CA PRO A 917 10.67 29.81 -19.95
C PRO A 917 10.36 28.31 -19.75
N PRO A 918 9.75 27.63 -20.73
CA PRO A 918 9.67 26.17 -20.71
C PRO A 918 11.10 25.63 -20.71
N TYR A 919 11.58 25.16 -19.55
CA TYR A 919 12.85 24.47 -19.45
C TYR A 919 12.66 23.06 -20.00
N PHE A 920 12.70 22.91 -21.32
CA PHE A 920 13.41 21.77 -21.88
C PHE A 920 14.87 22.20 -21.92
N GLU A 921 15.69 21.76 -20.96
CA GLU A 921 17.14 21.79 -21.15
C GLU A 921 17.43 20.83 -22.31
N LEU A 922 17.47 21.38 -23.53
CA LEU A 922 18.12 20.73 -24.65
C LEU A 922 19.59 20.60 -24.24
N GLY A 923 19.94 19.45 -23.67
CA GLY A 923 21.32 19.05 -23.47
C GLY A 923 22.04 19.18 -24.81
N THR A 924 22.95 20.13 -24.89
CA THR A 924 23.97 20.16 -25.94
C THR A 924 24.78 18.88 -25.77
N THR A 925 24.61 17.94 -26.71
CA THR A 925 25.48 16.81 -27.10
C THR A 925 26.33 16.13 -26.02
#